data_AF-A0AAD4UU02-F1
#
_entry.id   AF-A0AAD4UU02-F1
#
_cell.length_a   1.000
_cell.length_b   1.000
_cell.length_c   1.000
_cell.angle_alpha   90.00
_cell.angle_beta   90.00
_cell.angle_gamma   90.00
#
_symmetry.space_group_name_H-M   'P 1'
#
loop_
_entity.id
_entity.type
_entity.pdbx_description
1 polymer ?
#
loop_
_entity_poly.entity_id
_entity_poly.type
_entity_poly.pdbx_seq_one_letter_code
_entity_poly.pdbx_strand_id
1 'polypeptide(L)'
;MAFEVTAGAQAVGQTVEPAAKCGVWMFTSLKHKYDYVRNLGKNFKKLENEEMRLQNRKADVQNVLAANVGRMHITNECRNWFQQVDEKKDKIQHLKTKYRRINKYLCGLCPFPSLLRLGRDVVKETKELVSLRDQIKLENPVMTECAPTPPDRFRNRHAQKIDDLPSLNRHVEIVQDLLKQDEFKRICIWGPPGVGKTTVMENLHDKVGQTSQFEVIFWVTMDNTECVEKIQRVLEDQLGLPVDEKSSTGKRAAKISEELENKSYLLFLDHVSSKINLREVGIHDDHNCGKVVFACTSRDNGNFCGPTDEDIKIEKLSKEDAQKLFNRKVSADIMKKQEIIRLAPLIVKECGGMPNMINLIAQKLAKVNDSARWRDTLLELQAPSKQPSRELEEVYQLFKLPYNDLDESKQLCLLYWALFPVGYEVHRDYITECWRAEQLISFARLGETRDRGHTVLDEFVNAGLLDRGIKARHYKMFEHFQRVALRIAKCNAGSHRILVKEGANITEEQWTCAERVSLIQHQLSSLPEQPQCSGILTLLLQKNKSLTQIPVSFFACMQKLRVLDLHDTRIMSLPSSISSLIKLRGLYLNDCGELENIPADIGKLQSLEIFDIRRTKIRNLPKEIQELTNLKCLRVSFEQNVSSHNHVQGNPVMVIHPDTVSKLISLEELSIGIDHHNTEWNNIVGAIVEELVGLEELTTLCFYFPGEDCLRPFICQSVSWNRENMQGNNFRSFNIIVGHHQTNNPSEFDISECSTEKHLRFSGGGSVPDTVLQILQHAYSFELIGHQNVTNLSLFGADRLGGLEICKIEECNEMESIIDGDMIGGVAFQFLKQLHIINIPKLVHIWKGLVSPESLSRLTKLILKDCPSLENLFSKAHGIVQQLVQLQHLEVEHCLEMKEIIETGSDVSAALPKLKTIELRNLPKLSTIWSEVSWEWPSLETIEIRECVMLKDLPSTMANAIKLRWIRCTSDWKNELNWPSDPAIKDRFQRMFVSVYHQ
;
A
#
# COMPACT_ATOMS: atom_id res chain seq x y z
N MET A 1 -83.26 -81.75 9.30
CA MET A 1 -84.51 -81.11 9.72
C MET A 1 -84.48 -80.99 11.23
N ALA A 2 -84.74 -79.78 11.74
CA ALA A 2 -84.89 -79.53 13.17
C ALA A 2 -86.20 -80.15 13.68
N PHE A 3 -86.20 -80.71 14.88
CA PHE A 3 -86.69 -80.03 16.09
C PHE A 3 -86.61 -80.95 17.31
N GLU A 4 -86.33 -80.33 18.45
CA GLU A 4 -86.33 -80.88 19.81
C GLU A 4 -87.72 -81.37 20.25
N VAL A 5 -87.77 -82.13 21.36
CA VAL A 5 -88.52 -81.75 22.58
C VAL A 5 -88.28 -82.78 23.72
N THR A 6 -87.85 -82.23 24.87
CA THR A 6 -87.94 -82.66 26.28
C THR A 6 -87.53 -84.06 26.73
N ALA A 7 -86.63 -84.13 27.72
CA ALA A 7 -86.98 -84.39 29.13
C ALA A 7 -85.70 -84.42 29.99
N GLY A 8 -85.72 -83.75 31.13
CA GLY A 8 -84.63 -83.77 32.12
C GLY A 8 -84.98 -84.65 33.31
N ALA A 9 -83.97 -85.31 33.88
CA ALA A 9 -83.94 -85.68 35.29
C ALA A 9 -82.48 -85.93 35.74
N GLN A 10 -82.12 -85.27 36.84
CA GLN A 10 -80.89 -85.40 37.64
C GLN A 10 -80.77 -86.84 38.21
N ALA A 11 -79.65 -87.40 38.68
CA ALA A 11 -78.43 -86.87 39.28
C ALA A 11 -77.30 -87.94 39.26
N VAL A 12 -76.06 -87.49 39.06
CA VAL A 12 -74.75 -87.82 39.70
C VAL A 12 -74.51 -89.27 40.15
N GLY A 13 -73.41 -89.98 39.89
CA GLY A 13 -72.03 -89.79 39.42
C GLY A 13 -71.37 -91.19 39.54
N GLN A 14 -70.22 -91.58 39.02
CA GLN A 14 -68.97 -90.97 38.58
C GLN A 14 -68.32 -91.94 37.55
N THR A 15 -67.22 -91.53 36.92
CA THR A 15 -66.25 -92.32 36.13
C THR A 15 -66.27 -92.24 34.60
N VAL A 16 -66.47 -91.07 33.98
CA VAL A 16 -65.96 -90.82 32.61
C VAL A 16 -65.56 -89.35 32.42
N GLU A 17 -64.41 -88.93 32.95
CA GLU A 17 -63.89 -87.57 32.67
C GLU A 17 -62.45 -87.48 32.09
N PRO A 18 -61.53 -88.45 32.32
CA PRO A 18 -60.20 -88.37 31.67
C PRO A 18 -60.20 -88.84 30.20
N ALA A 19 -61.02 -89.84 29.85
CA ALA A 19 -61.02 -90.44 28.50
C ALA A 19 -61.75 -89.58 27.45
N ALA A 20 -62.83 -88.88 27.85
CA ALA A 20 -63.57 -87.99 26.96
C ALA A 20 -62.80 -86.69 26.66
N LYS A 21 -62.06 -86.13 27.63
CA LYS A 21 -61.18 -84.98 27.41
C LYS A 21 -59.97 -85.35 26.54
N CYS A 22 -59.33 -86.51 26.73
CA CYS A 22 -58.27 -87.00 25.84
C CYS A 22 -58.76 -87.33 24.43
N GLY A 23 -59.96 -87.92 24.28
CA GLY A 23 -60.58 -88.21 22.98
C GLY A 23 -60.93 -86.94 22.21
N VAL A 24 -61.56 -85.95 22.85
CA VAL A 24 -61.86 -84.64 22.24
C VAL A 24 -60.57 -83.86 21.94
N TRP A 25 -59.55 -83.95 22.79
CA TRP A 25 -58.24 -83.30 22.56
C TRP A 25 -57.44 -83.97 21.42
N MET A 26 -57.45 -85.31 21.33
CA MET A 26 -56.87 -86.03 20.19
C MET A 26 -57.65 -85.76 18.89
N PHE A 27 -58.99 -85.73 18.94
CA PHE A 27 -59.82 -85.46 17.76
C PHE A 27 -59.72 -84.00 17.29
N THR A 28 -59.64 -83.02 18.19
CA THR A 28 -59.37 -81.61 17.84
C THR A 28 -57.94 -81.42 17.34
N SER A 29 -56.94 -82.07 17.95
CA SER A 29 -55.54 -82.05 17.51
C SER A 29 -55.35 -82.74 16.14
N LEU A 30 -56.05 -83.84 15.86
CA LEU A 30 -56.09 -84.51 14.56
C LEU A 30 -56.91 -83.71 13.52
N LYS A 31 -58.02 -83.06 13.90
CA LYS A 31 -58.80 -82.17 13.03
C LYS A 31 -58.00 -80.96 12.60
N HIS A 32 -57.29 -80.30 13.52
CA HIS A 32 -56.35 -79.23 13.20
C HIS A 32 -55.23 -79.69 12.28
N LYS A 33 -54.68 -80.89 12.50
CA LYS A 33 -53.67 -81.50 11.61
C LYS A 33 -54.25 -81.80 10.21
N TYR A 34 -55.43 -82.39 10.13
CA TYR A 34 -56.13 -82.67 8.87
C TYR A 34 -56.50 -81.40 8.11
N ASP A 35 -56.85 -80.31 8.81
CA ASP A 35 -57.18 -79.01 8.21
C ASP A 35 -56.00 -78.38 7.45
N TYR A 36 -54.75 -78.58 7.89
CA TYR A 36 -53.57 -78.13 7.14
C TYR A 36 -53.42 -78.82 5.78
N VAL A 37 -53.78 -80.11 5.70
CA VAL A 37 -53.71 -80.92 4.47
C VAL A 37 -54.92 -80.67 3.59
N ARG A 38 -56.14 -80.70 4.16
CA ARG A 38 -57.42 -80.45 3.46
C ARG A 38 -57.44 -79.06 2.81
N ASN A 39 -56.95 -78.04 3.50
CA ASN A 39 -56.91 -76.67 3.01
C ASN A 39 -55.56 -76.30 2.38
N LEU A 40 -54.68 -77.26 2.10
CA LEU A 40 -53.32 -76.98 1.62
C LEU A 40 -53.31 -76.08 0.37
N GLY A 41 -54.17 -76.34 -0.62
CA GLY A 41 -54.28 -75.49 -1.81
C GLY A 41 -54.78 -74.07 -1.50
N LYS A 42 -55.73 -73.92 -0.57
CA LYS A 42 -56.21 -72.61 -0.10
C LYS A 42 -55.12 -71.85 0.67
N ASN A 43 -54.40 -72.55 1.54
CA ASN A 43 -53.29 -72.00 2.32
C ASN A 43 -52.12 -71.61 1.42
N PHE A 44 -51.84 -72.37 0.38
CA PHE A 44 -50.80 -72.07 -0.60
C PHE A 44 -51.15 -70.83 -1.43
N LYS A 45 -52.40 -70.72 -1.89
CA LYS A 45 -52.89 -69.51 -2.56
C LYS A 45 -52.83 -68.28 -1.65
N LYS A 46 -53.06 -68.45 -0.35
CA LYS A 46 -52.88 -67.38 0.64
C LYS A 46 -51.41 -66.99 0.80
N LEU A 47 -50.48 -67.96 0.83
CA LEU A 47 -49.04 -67.70 0.85
C LEU A 47 -48.60 -66.88 -0.38
N GLU A 48 -49.06 -67.25 -1.58
CA GLU A 48 -48.74 -66.53 -2.82
C GLU A 48 -49.30 -65.10 -2.82
N ASN A 49 -50.52 -64.90 -2.32
CA ASN A 49 -51.10 -63.56 -2.18
C ASN A 49 -50.32 -62.69 -1.18
N GLU A 50 -49.88 -63.25 -0.04
CA GLU A 50 -49.12 -62.51 0.95
C GLU A 50 -47.68 -62.23 0.51
N GLU A 51 -47.05 -63.14 -0.23
CA GLU A 51 -45.77 -62.88 -0.90
C GLU A 51 -45.89 -61.72 -1.89
N MET A 52 -46.92 -61.71 -2.73
CA MET A 52 -47.17 -60.60 -3.66
C MET A 52 -47.37 -59.27 -2.93
N ARG A 53 -48.14 -59.26 -1.83
CA ARG A 53 -48.33 -58.06 -1.00
C ARG A 53 -47.03 -57.57 -0.38
N LEU A 54 -46.18 -58.47 0.12
CA LEU A 54 -44.88 -58.11 0.67
C LEU A 54 -43.93 -57.54 -0.39
N GLN A 55 -43.95 -58.09 -1.62
CA GLN A 55 -43.15 -57.57 -2.73
C GLN A 55 -43.62 -56.20 -3.21
N ASN A 56 -44.94 -55.98 -3.30
CA ASN A 56 -45.48 -54.64 -3.60
C ASN A 56 -45.07 -53.63 -2.53
N ARG A 57 -45.13 -54.05 -1.25
CA ARG A 57 -44.68 -53.20 -0.14
C ARG A 57 -43.18 -52.87 -0.21
N LYS A 58 -42.36 -53.83 -0.62
CA LYS A 58 -40.93 -53.63 -0.86
C LYS A 58 -40.70 -52.57 -1.96
N ALA A 59 -41.46 -52.65 -3.04
CA ALA A 59 -41.39 -51.68 -4.14
C ALA A 59 -41.85 -50.28 -3.71
N ASP A 60 -42.91 -50.16 -2.91
CA ASP A 60 -43.37 -48.88 -2.37
C ASP A 60 -42.28 -48.19 -1.55
N VAL A 61 -41.62 -48.93 -0.66
CA VAL A 61 -40.50 -48.40 0.15
C VAL A 61 -39.32 -48.01 -0.75
N GLN A 62 -38.99 -48.80 -1.77
CA GLN A 62 -37.92 -48.47 -2.74
C GLN A 62 -38.23 -47.22 -3.57
N ASN A 63 -39.49 -47.00 -3.96
CA ASN A 63 -39.91 -45.81 -4.68
C ASN A 63 -39.80 -44.56 -3.80
N VAL A 64 -40.18 -44.67 -2.52
CA VAL A 64 -40.03 -43.60 -1.53
C VAL A 64 -38.55 -43.27 -1.30
N LEU A 65 -37.66 -44.28 -1.29
CA LEU A 65 -36.21 -44.07 -1.24
C LEU A 65 -35.67 -43.38 -2.51
N ALA A 66 -36.13 -43.79 -3.69
CA ALA A 66 -35.73 -43.19 -4.96
C ALA A 66 -36.19 -41.72 -5.10
N ALA A 67 -37.35 -41.37 -4.53
CA ALA A 67 -37.86 -40.01 -4.51
C ALA A 67 -37.06 -39.05 -3.61
N ASN A 68 -36.25 -39.56 -2.68
CA ASN A 68 -35.52 -38.78 -1.67
C ASN A 68 -33.99 -38.90 -1.79
N VAL A 69 -33.49 -39.31 -2.96
CA VAL A 69 -32.05 -39.47 -3.23
C VAL A 69 -31.31 -38.16 -2.98
N GLY A 70 -30.40 -38.17 -2.00
CA GLY A 70 -29.52 -37.05 -1.64
C GLY A 70 -29.97 -36.20 -0.42
N ARG A 71 -31.16 -36.41 0.15
CA ARG A 71 -31.66 -35.63 1.31
C ARG A 71 -31.79 -36.42 2.62
N MET A 72 -31.83 -37.75 2.56
CA MET A 72 -32.08 -38.62 3.72
C MET A 72 -31.29 -39.93 3.66
N HIS A 73 -30.97 -40.51 4.82
CA HIS A 73 -30.33 -41.84 4.93
C HIS A 73 -31.33 -42.94 5.32
N ILE A 74 -31.14 -44.14 4.76
CA ILE A 74 -31.89 -45.37 5.08
C ILE A 74 -31.53 -45.84 6.50
N THR A 75 -32.52 -46.07 7.36
CA THR A 75 -32.27 -46.62 8.71
C THR A 75 -31.77 -48.07 8.66
N ASN A 76 -31.02 -48.47 9.70
CA ASN A 76 -30.56 -49.87 9.82
C ASN A 76 -31.72 -50.87 9.92
N GLU A 77 -32.86 -50.44 10.49
CA GLU A 77 -34.09 -51.22 10.56
C GLU A 77 -34.65 -51.52 9.16
N CYS A 78 -34.70 -50.52 8.27
CA CYS A 78 -35.12 -50.70 6.88
C CYS A 78 -34.17 -51.62 6.09
N ARG A 79 -32.85 -51.50 6.34
CA ARG A 79 -31.84 -52.36 5.69
C ARG A 79 -32.02 -53.83 6.09
N ASN A 80 -32.17 -54.09 7.39
CA ASN A 80 -32.41 -55.43 7.92
C ASN A 80 -33.72 -56.01 7.40
N TRP A 81 -34.77 -55.18 7.30
CA TRP A 81 -36.04 -55.59 6.71
C TRP A 81 -35.91 -56.03 5.24
N PHE A 82 -35.20 -55.28 4.40
CA PHE A 82 -34.96 -55.69 3.00
C PHE A 82 -34.26 -57.04 2.91
N GLN A 83 -33.26 -57.27 3.76
CA GLN A 83 -32.54 -58.54 3.82
C GLN A 83 -33.48 -59.69 4.21
N GLN A 84 -34.32 -59.51 5.24
CA GLN A 84 -35.28 -60.53 5.66
C GLN A 84 -36.32 -60.84 4.57
N VAL A 85 -36.76 -59.83 3.81
CA VAL A 85 -37.68 -60.04 2.68
C VAL A 85 -37.01 -60.86 1.57
N ASP A 86 -35.73 -60.64 1.29
CA ASP A 86 -34.99 -61.40 0.28
C ASP A 86 -34.73 -62.85 0.74
N GLU A 87 -34.33 -63.06 2.00
CA GLU A 87 -34.16 -64.41 2.56
C GLU A 87 -35.46 -65.23 2.55
N LYS A 88 -36.62 -64.57 2.71
CA LYS A 88 -37.93 -65.23 2.64
C LYS A 88 -38.31 -65.67 1.24
N LYS A 89 -37.87 -64.95 0.21
CA LYS A 89 -38.14 -65.28 -1.20
C LYS A 89 -37.63 -66.67 -1.55
N ASP A 90 -36.42 -67.02 -1.13
CA ASP A 90 -35.81 -68.32 -1.41
C ASP A 90 -36.55 -69.47 -0.71
N LYS A 91 -36.98 -69.25 0.54
CA LYS A 91 -37.78 -70.22 1.31
C LYS A 91 -39.14 -70.46 0.68
N ILE A 92 -39.82 -69.41 0.20
CA ILE A 92 -41.12 -69.55 -0.49
C ILE A 92 -40.94 -70.26 -1.83
N GLN A 93 -39.88 -69.96 -2.58
CA GLN A 93 -39.60 -70.63 -3.85
C GLN A 93 -39.34 -72.13 -3.67
N HIS A 94 -38.66 -72.49 -2.58
CA HIS A 94 -38.50 -73.89 -2.17
C HIS A 94 -39.86 -74.54 -1.85
N LEU A 95 -40.73 -73.87 -1.09
CA LEU A 95 -42.09 -74.36 -0.81
C LEU A 95 -42.96 -74.49 -2.06
N LYS A 96 -42.88 -73.55 -3.01
CA LYS A 96 -43.53 -73.63 -4.34
C LYS A 96 -43.08 -74.84 -5.12
N THR A 97 -41.78 -75.09 -5.15
CA THR A 97 -41.20 -76.25 -5.84
C THR A 97 -41.68 -77.55 -5.21
N LYS A 98 -41.69 -77.62 -3.87
CA LYS A 98 -42.16 -78.78 -3.10
C LYS A 98 -43.66 -79.02 -3.28
N TYR A 99 -44.47 -77.96 -3.26
CA TYR A 99 -45.91 -78.02 -3.53
C TYR A 99 -46.20 -78.48 -4.96
N ARG A 100 -45.55 -77.91 -5.98
CA ARG A 100 -45.70 -78.34 -7.38
C ARG A 100 -45.33 -79.81 -7.59
N ARG A 101 -44.23 -80.27 -6.98
CA ARG A 101 -43.82 -81.69 -7.02
C ARG A 101 -44.92 -82.59 -6.47
N ILE A 102 -45.48 -82.26 -5.31
CA ILE A 102 -46.50 -83.09 -4.65
C ILE A 102 -47.86 -82.98 -5.37
N ASN A 103 -48.22 -81.81 -5.88
CA ASN A 103 -49.47 -81.57 -6.62
C ASN A 103 -49.51 -82.32 -7.96
N LYS A 104 -48.34 -82.64 -8.56
CA LYS A 104 -48.22 -83.39 -9.82
C LYS A 104 -48.47 -84.90 -9.67
N TYR A 105 -48.43 -85.45 -8.44
CA TYR A 105 -48.59 -86.87 -8.13
C TYR A 105 -49.80 -87.17 -7.23
N LEU A 106 -50.86 -86.36 -7.31
CA LEU A 106 -52.14 -86.63 -6.62
C LEU A 106 -52.91 -87.78 -7.31
N CYS A 107 -52.27 -88.94 -7.41
CA CYS A 107 -52.87 -90.23 -7.71
C CYS A 107 -52.61 -91.15 -6.50
N GLY A 108 -53.44 -91.02 -5.47
CA GLY A 108 -53.73 -92.08 -4.49
C GLY A 108 -52.71 -92.45 -3.39
N LEU A 109 -51.41 -92.15 -3.50
CA LEU A 109 -50.39 -92.72 -2.56
C LEU A 109 -49.32 -91.71 -2.05
N CYS A 110 -49.69 -90.45 -1.76
CA CYS A 110 -48.78 -89.53 -1.08
C CYS A 110 -48.80 -89.74 0.46
N PRO A 111 -47.66 -89.87 1.15
CA PRO A 111 -47.64 -90.06 2.61
C PRO A 111 -48.24 -88.84 3.34
N PHE A 112 -49.31 -89.05 4.09
CA PHE A 112 -49.96 -88.02 4.93
C PHE A 112 -48.99 -87.20 5.82
N PRO A 113 -47.89 -87.78 6.38
CA PRO A 113 -46.92 -87.01 7.17
C PRO A 113 -46.20 -85.90 6.39
N SER A 114 -45.89 -86.13 5.11
CA SER A 114 -45.17 -85.18 4.24
C SER A 114 -46.06 -84.01 3.82
N LEU A 115 -47.35 -84.27 3.52
CA LEU A 115 -48.36 -83.26 3.25
C LEU A 115 -48.69 -82.42 4.50
N LEU A 116 -48.75 -83.06 5.66
CA LEU A 116 -48.97 -82.37 6.94
C LEU A 116 -47.81 -81.44 7.29
N ARG A 117 -46.56 -81.88 7.07
CA ARG A 117 -45.36 -81.04 7.25
C ARG A 117 -45.39 -79.85 6.28
N LEU A 118 -45.66 -80.09 4.99
CA LEU A 118 -45.78 -79.01 4.01
C LEU A 118 -46.89 -78.02 4.36
N GLY A 119 -48.07 -78.48 4.78
CA GLY A 119 -49.17 -77.61 5.18
C GLY A 119 -48.89 -76.76 6.41
N ARG A 120 -48.14 -77.30 7.38
CA ARG A 120 -47.66 -76.52 8.52
C ARG A 120 -46.61 -75.49 8.09
N ASP A 121 -45.64 -75.88 7.27
CA ASP A 121 -44.59 -74.99 6.78
C ASP A 121 -45.19 -73.82 6.00
N VAL A 122 -46.18 -74.07 5.14
CA VAL A 122 -46.90 -73.04 4.38
C VAL A 122 -47.65 -72.06 5.29
N VAL A 123 -48.40 -72.55 6.28
CA VAL A 123 -49.14 -71.66 7.20
C VAL A 123 -48.19 -70.89 8.11
N LYS A 124 -47.11 -71.53 8.57
CA LYS A 124 -46.07 -70.87 9.37
C LYS A 124 -45.41 -69.74 8.59
N GLU A 125 -44.94 -70.03 7.38
CA GLU A 125 -44.33 -69.01 6.52
C GLU A 125 -45.32 -67.91 6.14
N THR A 126 -46.59 -68.23 5.89
CA THR A 126 -47.62 -67.20 5.64
C THR A 126 -47.76 -66.23 6.81
N LYS A 127 -47.72 -66.73 8.06
CA LYS A 127 -47.78 -65.86 9.25
C LYS A 127 -46.52 -65.00 9.39
N GLU A 128 -45.36 -65.56 9.08
CA GLU A 128 -44.09 -64.82 9.12
C GLU A 128 -44.04 -63.72 8.05
N LEU A 129 -44.59 -63.95 6.85
CA LEU A 129 -44.72 -62.91 5.82
C LEU A 129 -45.67 -61.78 6.23
N VAL A 130 -46.79 -62.11 6.86
CA VAL A 130 -47.72 -61.10 7.38
C VAL A 130 -47.06 -60.26 8.47
N SER A 131 -46.37 -60.90 9.41
CA SER A 131 -45.59 -60.21 10.45
C SER A 131 -44.53 -59.30 9.83
N LEU A 132 -43.75 -59.80 8.88
CA LEU A 132 -42.71 -59.03 8.20
C LEU A 132 -43.28 -57.86 7.38
N ARG A 133 -44.42 -58.05 6.72
CA ARG A 133 -45.13 -56.97 6.00
C ARG A 133 -45.57 -55.86 6.95
N ASP A 134 -46.04 -56.21 8.14
CA ASP A 134 -46.63 -55.28 9.11
C ASP A 134 -45.58 -54.58 9.99
N GLN A 135 -44.30 -55.01 9.95
CA GLN A 135 -43.18 -54.37 10.65
C GLN A 135 -42.91 -52.93 10.16
N ILE A 136 -43.09 -52.64 8.87
CA ILE A 136 -42.89 -51.30 8.32
C ILE A 136 -44.24 -50.63 8.04
N LYS A 137 -44.64 -49.72 8.94
CA LYS A 137 -45.75 -48.80 8.73
C LYS A 137 -45.26 -47.57 7.95
N LEU A 138 -45.95 -47.24 6.85
CA LEU A 138 -45.64 -46.07 6.00
C LEU A 138 -45.76 -44.73 6.74
N GLU A 139 -46.39 -44.72 7.92
CA GLU A 139 -46.68 -43.51 8.70
C GLU A 139 -45.56 -43.12 9.68
N ASN A 140 -44.53 -43.95 9.87
CA ASN A 140 -43.32 -43.60 10.65
C ASN A 140 -42.11 -43.44 9.72
N PRO A 141 -41.20 -42.48 9.95
CA PRO A 141 -40.20 -42.15 8.97
C PRO A 141 -39.14 -43.26 8.92
N VAL A 142 -39.17 -44.03 7.84
CA VAL A 142 -38.15 -45.03 7.43
C VAL A 142 -36.82 -44.33 7.04
N MET A 143 -36.71 -43.03 7.32
CA MET A 143 -35.66 -42.10 6.91
C MET A 143 -35.38 -41.10 8.02
N THR A 144 -34.12 -40.77 8.25
CA THR A 144 -33.72 -39.62 9.07
C THR A 144 -33.22 -38.51 8.15
N GLU A 145 -33.60 -37.26 8.42
CA GLU A 145 -33.01 -36.09 7.74
C GLU A 145 -31.50 -36.15 7.85
N CYS A 146 -30.80 -35.94 6.72
CA CYS A 146 -29.39 -35.64 6.79
C CYS A 146 -29.23 -34.36 7.62
N ALA A 147 -28.33 -34.35 8.60
CA ALA A 147 -27.76 -33.08 9.03
C ALA A 147 -27.33 -32.34 7.75
N PRO A 148 -27.67 -31.05 7.58
CA PRO A 148 -27.23 -30.31 6.41
C PRO A 148 -25.74 -30.57 6.27
N THR A 149 -25.34 -31.12 5.12
CA THR A 149 -23.95 -31.09 4.73
C THR A 149 -23.55 -29.63 4.89
N PRO A 150 -22.48 -29.30 5.65
CA PRO A 150 -22.05 -27.92 5.73
C PRO A 150 -21.94 -27.44 4.27
N PRO A 151 -22.59 -26.31 3.89
CA PRO A 151 -22.40 -25.77 2.55
C PRO A 151 -20.90 -25.73 2.32
N ASP A 152 -20.41 -26.12 1.14
CA ASP A 152 -18.96 -26.12 0.83
C ASP A 152 -18.38 -24.74 1.20
N ARG A 153 -17.88 -24.59 2.43
CA ARG A 153 -17.57 -23.30 3.05
C ARG A 153 -16.32 -22.67 2.45
N PHE A 154 -15.64 -23.44 1.61
CA PHE A 154 -14.43 -23.05 0.94
C PHE A 154 -14.41 -23.62 -0.48
N ARG A 155 -14.50 -22.73 -1.46
CA ARG A 155 -14.27 -23.06 -2.88
C ARG A 155 -12.96 -22.42 -3.31
N ASN A 156 -11.93 -23.25 -3.49
CA ASN A 156 -10.62 -22.80 -3.96
C ASN A 156 -10.76 -22.00 -5.25
N ARG A 157 -10.15 -20.82 -5.35
CA ARG A 157 -10.24 -19.96 -6.54
C ARG A 157 -9.29 -20.41 -7.64
N HIS A 158 -8.43 -21.40 -7.37
CA HIS A 158 -7.41 -21.91 -8.27
C HIS A 158 -6.50 -20.81 -8.78
N ALA A 159 -6.07 -19.95 -7.85
CA ALA A 159 -5.20 -18.82 -8.13
C ALA A 159 -3.95 -19.30 -8.89
N GLN A 160 -3.53 -18.52 -9.89
CA GLN A 160 -2.25 -18.77 -10.54
C GLN A 160 -1.15 -18.61 -9.50
N LYS A 161 -0.40 -19.68 -9.23
CA LYS A 161 0.67 -19.67 -8.23
C LYS A 161 1.71 -18.61 -8.56
N ILE A 162 2.09 -17.85 -7.54
CA ILE A 162 3.09 -16.78 -7.62
C ILE A 162 4.30 -17.03 -6.71
N ASP A 163 4.46 -18.23 -6.15
CA ASP A 163 5.53 -18.57 -5.20
C ASP A 163 6.94 -18.28 -5.74
N ASP A 164 7.13 -18.36 -7.06
CA ASP A 164 8.37 -18.07 -7.79
C ASP A 164 8.52 -16.59 -8.25
N LEU A 165 7.59 -15.72 -7.86
CA LEU A 165 7.65 -14.25 -7.97
C LEU A 165 7.75 -13.61 -6.57
N PRO A 166 8.93 -13.61 -5.92
CA PRO A 166 9.10 -13.09 -4.57
C PRO A 166 8.59 -11.67 -4.37
N SER A 167 8.72 -10.79 -5.38
CA SER A 167 8.26 -9.39 -5.29
C SER A 167 6.75 -9.27 -5.10
N LEU A 168 5.94 -10.20 -5.65
CA LEU A 168 4.49 -10.19 -5.48
C LEU A 168 4.06 -11.09 -4.31
N ASN A 169 4.62 -12.30 -4.21
CA ASN A 169 4.23 -13.29 -3.19
C ASN A 169 4.55 -12.81 -1.76
N ARG A 170 5.57 -11.98 -1.57
CA ARG A 170 5.87 -11.37 -0.27
C ARG A 170 4.66 -10.64 0.33
N HIS A 171 3.82 -10.00 -0.49
CA HIS A 171 2.61 -9.32 0.00
C HIS A 171 1.58 -10.33 0.53
N VAL A 172 1.48 -11.51 -0.07
CA VAL A 172 0.63 -12.60 0.45
C VAL A 172 1.11 -13.05 1.82
N GLU A 173 2.43 -13.24 1.97
CA GLU A 173 3.05 -13.66 3.25
C GLU A 173 2.83 -12.61 4.34
N ILE A 174 3.03 -11.33 4.03
CA ILE A 174 2.79 -10.22 4.97
C ILE A 174 1.33 -10.23 5.45
N VAL A 175 0.35 -10.26 4.53
CA VAL A 175 -1.06 -10.23 4.93
C VAL A 175 -1.41 -11.50 5.73
N GLN A 176 -0.87 -12.66 5.35
CA GLN A 176 -1.10 -13.91 6.06
C GLN A 176 -0.59 -13.86 7.50
N ASP A 177 0.57 -13.26 7.74
CA ASP A 177 1.12 -13.12 9.09
C ASP A 177 0.36 -12.11 9.94
N LEU A 178 -0.19 -11.05 9.34
CA LEU A 178 -1.10 -10.12 10.01
C LEU A 178 -2.43 -10.79 10.38
N LEU A 179 -2.98 -11.62 9.48
CA LEU A 179 -4.23 -12.34 9.75
C LEU A 179 -4.12 -13.30 10.94
N LYS A 180 -2.92 -13.78 11.31
CA LYS A 180 -2.70 -14.63 12.50
C LYS A 180 -2.77 -13.87 13.83
N GLN A 181 -2.71 -12.55 13.81
CA GLN A 181 -2.62 -11.71 15.01
C GLN A 181 -3.97 -11.06 15.31
N ASP A 182 -4.48 -11.18 16.53
CA ASP A 182 -5.84 -10.76 16.90
C ASP A 182 -6.07 -9.24 16.81
N GLU A 183 -5.00 -8.45 16.92
CA GLU A 183 -5.05 -6.99 16.85
C GLU A 183 -5.41 -6.45 15.45
N PHE A 184 -5.17 -7.21 14.38
CA PHE A 184 -5.51 -6.80 13.01
C PHE A 184 -6.84 -7.40 12.57
N LYS A 185 -7.88 -6.57 12.49
CA LYS A 185 -9.22 -6.92 12.02
C LYS A 185 -9.49 -6.43 10.59
N ARG A 186 -8.97 -5.27 10.20
CA ARG A 186 -9.18 -4.64 8.88
C ARG A 186 -7.86 -4.33 8.20
N ILE A 187 -7.60 -5.01 7.08
CA ILE A 187 -6.39 -4.84 6.29
C ILE A 187 -6.77 -4.33 4.89
N CYS A 188 -6.17 -3.22 4.48
CA CYS A 188 -6.36 -2.66 3.14
C CYS A 188 -5.21 -3.03 2.22
N ILE A 189 -5.53 -3.51 1.01
CA ILE A 189 -4.56 -3.76 -0.06
C ILE A 189 -4.78 -2.71 -1.16
N TRP A 190 -3.83 -1.82 -1.38
CA TRP A 190 -4.01 -0.73 -2.33
C TRP A 190 -2.86 -0.63 -3.33
N GLY A 191 -3.10 0.05 -4.46
CA GLY A 191 -2.10 0.25 -5.50
C GLY A 191 -2.72 0.53 -6.86
N PRO A 192 -1.91 0.88 -7.87
CA PRO A 192 -2.42 1.29 -9.17
C PRO A 192 -3.21 0.17 -9.89
N PRO A 193 -4.09 0.52 -10.85
CA PRO A 193 -4.80 -0.46 -11.67
C PRO A 193 -3.84 -1.45 -12.35
N GLY A 194 -4.13 -2.76 -12.27
CA GLY A 194 -3.33 -3.79 -12.92
C GLY A 194 -2.02 -4.21 -12.22
N VAL A 195 -1.72 -3.69 -11.02
CA VAL A 195 -0.50 -4.02 -10.25
C VAL A 195 -0.51 -5.43 -9.63
N GLY A 196 -1.65 -6.11 -9.62
CA GLY A 196 -1.78 -7.49 -9.10
C GLY A 196 -2.49 -7.64 -7.75
N LYS A 197 -3.26 -6.63 -7.31
CA LYS A 197 -4.05 -6.68 -6.06
C LYS A 197 -4.94 -7.91 -5.97
N THR A 198 -5.80 -8.12 -6.98
CA THR A 198 -6.67 -9.30 -7.08
C THR A 198 -5.86 -10.60 -7.03
N THR A 199 -4.73 -10.68 -7.73
CA THR A 199 -3.85 -11.86 -7.72
C THR A 199 -3.29 -12.16 -6.32
N VAL A 200 -2.91 -11.13 -5.56
CA VAL A 200 -2.47 -11.26 -4.17
C VAL A 200 -3.63 -11.75 -3.30
N MET A 201 -4.81 -11.15 -3.42
CA MET A 201 -6.00 -11.57 -2.67
C MET A 201 -6.43 -13.00 -2.99
N GLU A 202 -6.38 -13.44 -4.26
CA GLU A 202 -6.71 -14.81 -4.67
C GLU A 202 -5.73 -15.83 -4.10
N ASN A 203 -4.42 -15.56 -4.17
CA ASN A 203 -3.40 -16.45 -3.60
C ASN A 203 -3.48 -16.49 -2.06
N LEU A 204 -3.81 -15.35 -1.43
CA LEU A 204 -4.06 -15.29 0.01
C LEU A 204 -5.30 -16.10 0.38
N HIS A 205 -6.42 -15.92 -0.31
CA HIS A 205 -7.63 -16.71 -0.12
C HIS A 205 -7.35 -18.21 -0.20
N ASP A 206 -6.62 -18.65 -1.23
CA ASP A 206 -6.31 -20.06 -1.43
C ASP A 206 -5.34 -20.61 -0.37
N LYS A 207 -4.38 -19.80 0.11
CA LYS A 207 -3.50 -20.18 1.24
C LYS A 207 -4.26 -20.24 2.56
N VAL A 208 -5.11 -19.25 2.86
CA VAL A 208 -5.86 -19.19 4.12
C VAL A 208 -6.92 -20.27 4.19
N GLY A 209 -7.64 -20.56 3.11
CA GLY A 209 -8.65 -21.62 3.17
C GLY A 209 -8.08 -23.05 3.15
N GLN A 210 -6.78 -23.22 2.92
CA GLN A 210 -6.07 -24.47 3.24
C GLN A 210 -5.75 -24.59 4.73
N THR A 211 -5.86 -23.50 5.49
CA THR A 211 -5.70 -23.49 6.94
C THR A 211 -7.06 -23.56 7.62
N SER A 212 -7.14 -24.19 8.80
CA SER A 212 -8.35 -24.22 9.62
C SER A 212 -8.50 -22.96 10.49
N GLN A 213 -8.02 -21.81 10.01
CA GLN A 213 -7.94 -20.56 10.77
C GLN A 213 -9.30 -19.84 10.89
N PHE A 214 -10.15 -19.94 9.87
CA PHE A 214 -11.47 -19.31 9.83
C PHE A 214 -12.55 -20.34 9.52
N GLU A 215 -13.68 -20.27 10.20
CA GLU A 215 -14.83 -21.15 9.95
C GLU A 215 -15.57 -20.82 8.66
N VAL A 216 -15.57 -19.55 8.26
CA VAL A 216 -16.24 -19.06 7.05
C VAL A 216 -15.37 -18.03 6.34
N ILE A 217 -15.17 -18.19 5.03
CA ILE A 217 -14.43 -17.24 4.20
C ILE A 217 -15.34 -16.72 3.09
N PHE A 218 -15.61 -15.42 3.12
CA PHE A 218 -16.42 -14.73 2.13
C PHE A 218 -15.54 -14.06 1.08
N TRP A 219 -16.02 -14.02 -0.16
CA TRP A 219 -15.42 -13.21 -1.23
C TRP A 219 -16.50 -12.46 -2.00
N VAL A 220 -16.34 -11.15 -2.11
CA VAL A 220 -17.21 -10.29 -2.91
C VAL A 220 -16.36 -9.47 -3.87
N THR A 221 -16.65 -9.54 -5.16
CA THR A 221 -16.09 -8.63 -6.16
C THR A 221 -17.07 -7.48 -6.37
N MET A 222 -16.62 -6.26 -6.11
CA MET A 222 -17.45 -5.05 -6.19
C MET A 222 -17.57 -4.56 -7.63
N ASP A 223 -18.69 -3.89 -7.92
CA ASP A 223 -18.93 -3.10 -9.13
C ASP A 223 -19.53 -1.74 -8.71
N ASN A 224 -19.79 -0.85 -9.66
CA ASN A 224 -20.26 0.51 -9.39
C ASN A 224 -21.74 0.60 -8.92
N THR A 225 -22.37 -0.50 -8.47
CA THR A 225 -23.79 -0.54 -8.03
C THR A 225 -23.93 -0.72 -6.52
N GLU A 226 -25.16 -0.73 -5.98
CA GLU A 226 -25.49 -0.77 -4.53
C GLU A 226 -24.67 -1.81 -3.74
N CYS A 227 -23.56 -1.34 -3.17
CA CYS A 227 -22.48 -2.17 -2.62
C CYS A 227 -22.92 -3.01 -1.42
N VAL A 228 -23.69 -2.42 -0.51
CA VAL A 228 -24.12 -3.07 0.74
C VAL A 228 -25.03 -4.26 0.45
N GLU A 229 -26.02 -4.08 -0.43
CA GLU A 229 -26.99 -5.14 -0.71
C GLU A 229 -26.33 -6.35 -1.39
N LYS A 230 -25.40 -6.10 -2.31
CA LYS A 230 -24.61 -7.15 -2.96
C LYS A 230 -23.83 -7.98 -1.94
N ILE A 231 -23.17 -7.33 -0.97
CA ILE A 231 -22.43 -8.03 0.08
C ILE A 231 -23.41 -8.84 0.94
N GLN A 232 -24.53 -8.24 1.38
CA GLN A 232 -25.54 -8.94 2.17
C GLN A 232 -26.06 -10.21 1.48
N ARG A 233 -26.34 -10.15 0.17
CA ARG A 233 -26.79 -11.34 -0.61
C ARG A 233 -25.75 -12.46 -0.61
N VAL A 234 -24.46 -12.14 -0.77
CA VAL A 234 -23.39 -13.15 -0.76
C VAL A 234 -23.24 -13.78 0.63
N LEU A 235 -23.32 -12.96 1.68
CA LEU A 235 -23.23 -13.43 3.06
C LEU A 235 -24.43 -14.31 3.41
N GLU A 236 -25.65 -13.89 3.07
CA GLU A 236 -26.87 -14.67 3.31
C GLU A 236 -26.83 -16.03 2.62
N ASP A 237 -26.42 -16.07 1.34
CA ASP A 237 -26.31 -17.31 0.55
C ASP A 237 -25.30 -18.28 1.19
N GLN A 238 -24.10 -17.81 1.53
CA GLN A 238 -23.05 -18.65 2.13
C GLN A 238 -23.35 -19.07 3.58
N LEU A 239 -24.11 -18.25 4.32
CA LEU A 239 -24.56 -18.59 5.68
C LEU A 239 -25.83 -19.46 5.68
N GLY A 240 -26.51 -19.62 4.54
CA GLY A 240 -27.78 -20.35 4.44
C GLY A 240 -28.97 -19.59 5.06
N LEU A 241 -28.89 -18.26 5.13
CA LEU A 241 -29.97 -17.42 5.64
C LEU A 241 -31.07 -17.23 4.56
N PRO A 242 -32.36 -17.25 4.92
CA PRO A 242 -33.44 -17.08 3.95
C PRO A 242 -33.42 -15.67 3.34
N VAL A 243 -33.24 -15.62 2.02
CA VAL A 243 -33.27 -14.38 1.24
C VAL A 243 -34.71 -13.88 1.14
N ASP A 244 -35.04 -12.82 1.87
CA ASP A 244 -36.34 -12.13 1.79
C ASP A 244 -36.19 -10.85 0.97
N GLU A 245 -36.64 -10.88 -0.28
CA GLU A 245 -36.56 -9.73 -1.21
C GLU A 245 -37.32 -8.48 -0.72
N LYS A 246 -38.21 -8.62 0.27
CA LYS A 246 -38.97 -7.48 0.86
C LYS A 246 -38.34 -6.94 2.14
N SER A 247 -37.26 -7.55 2.61
CA SER A 247 -36.58 -7.17 3.84
C SER A 247 -35.72 -5.91 3.64
N SER A 248 -35.89 -4.91 4.51
CA SER A 248 -35.02 -3.73 4.57
C SER A 248 -33.56 -4.12 4.88
N THR A 249 -32.59 -3.37 4.34
CA THR A 249 -31.14 -3.55 4.58
C THR A 249 -30.77 -3.72 6.05
N GLY A 250 -31.34 -2.91 6.96
CA GLY A 250 -31.06 -3.01 8.39
C GLY A 250 -31.51 -4.33 9.04
N LYS A 251 -32.60 -4.95 8.56
CA LYS A 251 -33.05 -6.27 9.05
C LYS A 251 -32.13 -7.39 8.59
N ARG A 252 -31.59 -7.27 7.39
CA ARG A 252 -30.60 -8.22 6.83
C ARG A 252 -29.29 -8.13 7.61
N ALA A 253 -28.82 -6.91 7.86
CA ALA A 253 -27.63 -6.64 8.67
C ALA A 253 -27.72 -7.28 10.08
N ALA A 254 -28.86 -7.13 10.76
CA ALA A 254 -29.07 -7.71 12.09
C ALA A 254 -28.96 -9.24 12.08
N LYS A 255 -29.61 -9.91 11.11
CA LYS A 255 -29.53 -11.38 10.96
C LYS A 255 -28.12 -11.87 10.65
N ILE A 256 -27.43 -11.15 9.77
CA ILE A 256 -26.04 -11.46 9.42
C ILE A 256 -25.13 -11.30 10.64
N SER A 257 -25.29 -10.22 11.41
CA SER A 257 -24.48 -9.97 12.60
C SER A 257 -24.70 -11.04 13.67
N GLU A 258 -25.96 -11.41 13.94
CA GLU A 258 -26.31 -12.46 14.93
C GLU A 258 -25.67 -13.81 14.57
N GLU A 259 -25.65 -14.18 13.28
CA GLU A 259 -25.05 -15.43 12.82
C GLU A 259 -23.50 -15.41 12.83
N LEU A 260 -22.89 -14.23 12.72
CA LEU A 260 -21.43 -14.03 12.66
C LEU A 260 -20.79 -13.76 14.03
N GLU A 261 -21.56 -13.30 15.02
CA GLU A 261 -21.05 -12.85 16.32
C GLU A 261 -20.12 -13.87 17.01
N ASN A 262 -20.45 -15.16 16.89
CA ASN A 262 -19.72 -16.26 17.52
C ASN A 262 -18.92 -17.13 16.55
N LYS A 263 -18.67 -16.66 15.32
CA LYS A 263 -17.90 -17.40 14.30
C LYS A 263 -16.62 -16.69 13.94
N SER A 264 -15.56 -17.46 13.72
CA SER A 264 -14.37 -16.92 13.05
C SER A 264 -14.63 -16.77 11.54
N TYR A 265 -14.53 -15.55 11.02
CA TYR A 265 -14.78 -15.30 9.60
C TYR A 265 -13.78 -14.34 8.97
N LEU A 266 -13.56 -14.51 7.68
CA LEU A 266 -12.74 -13.62 6.86
C LEU A 266 -13.52 -13.15 5.64
N LEU A 267 -13.71 -11.84 5.49
CA LEU A 267 -14.35 -11.23 4.32
C LEU A 267 -13.31 -10.61 3.39
N PHE A 268 -13.25 -11.10 2.15
CA PHE A 268 -12.54 -10.46 1.05
C PHE A 268 -13.46 -9.55 0.24
N LEU A 269 -13.09 -8.28 0.09
CA LEU A 269 -13.78 -7.32 -0.79
C LEU A 269 -12.83 -6.86 -1.90
N ASP A 270 -13.00 -7.36 -3.11
CA ASP A 270 -12.15 -7.00 -4.25
C ASP A 270 -12.76 -5.86 -5.07
N HIS A 271 -11.91 -5.00 -5.64
CA HIS A 271 -12.29 -3.85 -6.46
C HIS A 271 -13.17 -2.78 -5.77
N VAL A 272 -12.92 -2.48 -4.50
CA VAL A 272 -13.63 -1.42 -3.78
C VAL A 272 -13.30 -0.04 -4.37
N SER A 273 -14.32 0.66 -4.87
CA SER A 273 -14.21 1.98 -5.49
C SER A 273 -15.03 3.08 -4.79
N SER A 274 -15.91 2.72 -3.85
CA SER A 274 -16.76 3.64 -3.09
C SER A 274 -16.85 3.25 -1.62
N LYS A 275 -17.25 4.18 -0.75
CA LYS A 275 -17.39 3.93 0.69
C LYS A 275 -18.49 2.88 0.96
N ILE A 276 -18.19 1.95 1.86
CA ILE A 276 -19.02 0.82 2.29
C ILE A 276 -19.14 0.89 3.81
N ASN A 277 -20.36 1.06 4.30
CA ASN A 277 -20.63 0.97 5.72
C ASN A 277 -20.78 -0.51 6.13
N LEU A 278 -19.71 -1.09 6.69
CA LEU A 278 -19.71 -2.49 7.13
C LEU A 278 -20.76 -2.79 8.21
N ARG A 279 -21.16 -1.80 9.02
CA ARG A 279 -22.24 -1.98 10.00
C ARG A 279 -23.59 -2.19 9.32
N GLU A 280 -23.84 -1.50 8.20
CA GLU A 280 -25.04 -1.73 7.38
C GLU A 280 -25.01 -3.08 6.66
N VAL A 281 -23.85 -3.72 6.54
CA VAL A 281 -23.74 -5.12 6.06
C VAL A 281 -24.07 -6.12 7.16
N GLY A 282 -23.84 -5.78 8.43
CA GLY A 282 -23.89 -6.71 9.58
C GLY A 282 -22.51 -7.16 10.08
N ILE A 283 -21.45 -6.42 9.73
CA ILE A 283 -20.07 -6.68 10.17
C ILE A 283 -19.67 -5.61 11.18
N HIS A 284 -19.46 -6.03 12.42
CA HIS A 284 -19.23 -5.13 13.55
C HIS A 284 -17.81 -5.25 14.10
N ASP A 285 -17.30 -4.16 14.67
CA ASP A 285 -16.00 -4.10 15.36
C ASP A 285 -15.91 -5.05 16.55
N ASP A 286 -17.04 -5.28 17.20
CA ASP A 286 -17.15 -6.05 18.43
C ASP A 286 -17.11 -7.57 18.17
N HIS A 287 -17.16 -8.01 16.91
CA HIS A 287 -16.92 -9.40 16.56
C HIS A 287 -15.46 -9.74 16.87
N ASN A 288 -15.23 -10.61 17.85
CA ASN A 288 -13.89 -10.94 18.34
C ASN A 288 -13.04 -11.69 17.29
N CYS A 289 -13.68 -12.49 16.44
CA CYS A 289 -13.01 -13.38 15.50
C CYS A 289 -13.24 -13.00 14.01
N GLY A 290 -13.77 -11.82 13.76
CA GLY A 290 -14.10 -11.33 12.42
C GLY A 290 -12.98 -10.50 11.80
N LYS A 291 -12.59 -10.81 10.56
CA LYS A 291 -11.57 -10.07 9.81
C LYS A 291 -12.04 -9.67 8.42
N VAL A 292 -11.54 -8.56 7.91
CA VAL A 292 -11.86 -8.00 6.59
C VAL A 292 -10.57 -7.62 5.86
N VAL A 293 -10.42 -8.11 4.64
CA VAL A 293 -9.35 -7.73 3.72
C VAL A 293 -10.00 -7.15 2.47
N PHE A 294 -9.65 -5.93 2.09
CA PHE A 294 -10.23 -5.30 0.91
C PHE A 294 -9.18 -4.70 -0.02
N ALA A 295 -9.44 -4.72 -1.33
CA ALA A 295 -8.58 -4.11 -2.33
C ALA A 295 -9.20 -2.90 -3.00
N CYS A 296 -8.42 -1.82 -3.14
CA CYS A 296 -8.82 -0.59 -3.82
C CYS A 296 -7.72 -0.06 -4.75
N THR A 297 -8.12 0.75 -5.75
CA THR A 297 -7.16 1.41 -6.66
C THR A 297 -6.60 2.70 -6.09
N SER A 298 -7.21 3.23 -5.04
CA SER A 298 -6.96 4.55 -4.50
C SER A 298 -6.78 4.55 -2.99
N ARG A 299 -5.90 5.42 -2.50
CA ARG A 299 -5.80 5.73 -1.08
C ARG A 299 -6.61 7.00 -0.81
N ASP A 300 -7.91 6.86 -0.58
CA ASP A 300 -8.65 7.95 0.06
C ASP A 300 -8.24 7.96 1.55
N ASN A 301 -8.21 9.12 2.19
CA ASN A 301 -7.71 9.36 3.57
C ASN A 301 -8.55 8.66 4.66
N GLY A 302 -8.64 7.33 4.62
CA GLY A 302 -9.38 6.48 5.53
C GLY A 302 -10.86 6.35 5.15
N ASN A 303 -11.33 5.10 5.18
CA ASN A 303 -12.73 4.68 5.24
C ASN A 303 -13.45 4.33 3.93
N PHE A 304 -12.81 3.60 3.01
CA PHE A 304 -13.61 2.76 2.10
C PHE A 304 -14.45 1.75 2.89
N CYS A 305 -13.89 1.15 3.95
CA CYS A 305 -14.60 0.18 4.81
C CYS A 305 -14.45 0.53 6.32
N GLY A 306 -14.31 1.81 6.66
CA GLY A 306 -13.93 2.26 8.01
C GLY A 306 -12.40 2.33 8.25
N PRO A 307 -11.96 2.63 9.49
CA PRO A 307 -10.54 2.75 9.83
C PRO A 307 -9.82 1.41 9.62
N THR A 308 -8.66 1.46 8.96
CA THR A 308 -7.82 0.29 8.70
C THR A 308 -6.79 0.12 9.81
N ASP A 309 -6.50 -1.13 10.18
CA ASP A 309 -5.44 -1.46 11.14
C ASP A 309 -4.08 -1.48 10.45
N GLU A 310 -4.05 -1.89 9.18
CA GLU A 310 -2.84 -1.89 8.34
C GLU A 310 -3.18 -1.65 6.86
N ASP A 311 -2.37 -0.82 6.19
CA ASP A 311 -2.47 -0.51 4.76
C ASP A 311 -1.26 -1.05 3.99
N ILE A 312 -1.48 -2.02 3.11
CA ILE A 312 -0.44 -2.67 2.31
C ILE A 312 -0.51 -2.14 0.88
N LYS A 313 0.50 -1.34 0.50
CA LYS A 313 0.71 -0.93 -0.89
C LYS A 313 1.31 -2.10 -1.66
N ILE A 314 0.67 -2.52 -2.74
CA ILE A 314 1.24 -3.49 -3.69
C ILE A 314 2.18 -2.75 -4.63
N GLU A 315 3.46 -3.11 -4.53
CA GLU A 315 4.50 -2.59 -5.41
C GLU A 315 4.52 -3.30 -6.77
N LYS A 316 5.11 -2.64 -7.77
CA LYS A 316 5.35 -3.22 -9.10
C LYS A 316 6.31 -4.40 -8.99
N LEU A 317 6.23 -5.32 -9.96
CA LEU A 317 7.19 -6.43 -10.03
C LEU A 317 8.62 -5.91 -10.20
N SER A 318 9.58 -6.61 -9.59
CA SER A 318 10.99 -6.40 -9.89
C SER A 318 11.26 -6.70 -11.37
N LYS A 319 12.38 -6.20 -11.91
CA LYS A 319 12.75 -6.45 -13.31
C LYS A 319 12.86 -7.96 -13.59
N GLU A 320 13.40 -8.71 -12.63
CA GLU A 320 13.58 -10.14 -12.69
C GLU A 320 12.24 -10.88 -12.69
N ASP A 321 11.33 -10.52 -11.79
CA ASP A 321 10.01 -11.16 -11.67
C ASP A 321 9.08 -10.79 -12.82
N ALA A 322 9.16 -9.55 -13.32
CA ALA A 322 8.48 -9.12 -14.54
C ALA A 322 8.91 -9.97 -15.75
N GLN A 323 10.22 -10.21 -15.89
CA GLN A 323 10.76 -11.04 -16.96
C GLN A 323 10.33 -12.50 -16.80
N LYS A 324 10.35 -13.05 -15.57
CA LYS A 324 9.85 -14.41 -15.30
C LYS A 324 8.40 -14.55 -15.69
N LEU A 325 7.54 -13.61 -15.27
CA LEU A 325 6.11 -13.64 -15.57
C LEU A 325 5.87 -13.64 -17.09
N PHE A 326 6.59 -12.79 -17.83
CA PHE A 326 6.54 -12.76 -19.29
C PHE A 326 6.92 -14.12 -19.91
N ASN A 327 8.03 -14.70 -19.44
CA ASN A 327 8.54 -15.98 -19.94
C ASN A 327 7.62 -17.16 -19.68
N ARG A 328 6.70 -17.09 -18.70
CA ARG A 328 5.70 -18.17 -18.47
C ARG A 328 4.71 -18.33 -19.61
N LYS A 329 4.40 -17.24 -20.31
CA LYS A 329 3.36 -17.21 -21.34
C LYS A 329 3.93 -17.45 -22.74
N VAL A 330 5.23 -17.24 -22.94
CA VAL A 330 5.92 -17.43 -24.23
C VAL A 330 6.64 -18.77 -24.26
N SER A 331 6.50 -19.54 -25.35
CA SER A 331 7.15 -20.85 -25.45
C SER A 331 8.67 -20.77 -25.37
N ALA A 332 9.30 -21.75 -24.71
CA ALA A 332 10.75 -21.81 -24.54
C ALA A 332 11.52 -21.85 -25.88
N ASP A 333 10.92 -22.43 -26.93
CA ASP A 333 11.56 -22.52 -28.24
C ASP A 333 11.60 -21.17 -28.96
N ILE A 334 10.58 -20.32 -28.80
CA ILE A 334 10.60 -18.94 -29.30
C ILE A 334 11.66 -18.12 -28.57
N MET A 335 11.79 -18.31 -27.24
CA MET A 335 12.76 -17.60 -26.40
C MET A 335 14.22 -18.01 -26.63
N LYS A 336 14.52 -19.03 -27.45
CA LYS A 336 15.89 -19.39 -27.87
C LYS A 336 16.41 -18.55 -29.03
N LYS A 337 15.55 -17.81 -29.74
CA LYS A 337 15.95 -17.01 -30.90
C LYS A 337 16.69 -15.76 -30.47
N GLN A 338 17.88 -15.56 -31.03
CA GLN A 338 18.81 -14.49 -30.61
C GLN A 338 18.23 -13.08 -30.73
N GLU A 339 17.43 -12.79 -31.76
CA GLU A 339 16.76 -11.48 -31.89
C GLU A 339 15.65 -11.30 -30.84
N ILE A 340 14.89 -12.35 -30.54
CA ILE A 340 13.80 -12.30 -29.55
C ILE A 340 14.35 -12.15 -28.14
N ILE A 341 15.47 -12.81 -27.81
CA ILE A 341 16.18 -12.65 -26.53
C ILE A 341 16.57 -11.18 -26.28
N ARG A 342 16.90 -10.42 -27.34
CA ARG A 342 17.23 -8.99 -27.23
C ARG A 342 15.99 -8.10 -27.11
N LEU A 343 14.89 -8.46 -27.77
CA LEU A 343 13.66 -7.66 -27.78
C LEU A 343 12.78 -7.87 -26.55
N ALA A 344 12.72 -9.10 -26.02
CA ALA A 344 11.83 -9.42 -24.90
C ALA A 344 12.09 -8.56 -23.65
N PRO A 345 13.34 -8.33 -23.19
CA PRO A 345 13.60 -7.46 -22.04
C PRO A 345 13.21 -6.00 -22.29
N LEU A 346 13.33 -5.51 -23.53
CA LEU A 346 12.88 -4.17 -23.90
C LEU A 346 11.36 -4.07 -23.80
N ILE A 347 10.63 -5.04 -24.35
CA ILE A 347 9.16 -5.10 -24.25
C ILE A 347 8.71 -5.18 -22.79
N VAL A 348 9.35 -6.03 -21.97
CA VAL A 348 9.03 -6.15 -20.54
C VAL A 348 9.31 -4.85 -19.80
N LYS A 349 10.41 -4.15 -20.14
CA LYS A 349 10.69 -2.82 -19.62
C LYS A 349 9.57 -1.83 -19.97
N GLU A 350 9.07 -1.86 -21.21
CA GLU A 350 7.94 -1.02 -21.62
C GLU A 350 6.63 -1.29 -20.88
N CYS A 351 6.47 -2.48 -20.31
CA CYS A 351 5.32 -2.82 -19.46
C CYS A 351 5.43 -2.25 -18.03
N GLY A 352 6.57 -1.67 -17.66
CA GLY A 352 6.76 -0.95 -16.38
C GLY A 352 6.52 -1.80 -15.13
N GLY A 353 6.77 -3.11 -15.19
CA GLY A 353 6.60 -4.03 -14.06
C GLY A 353 5.14 -4.33 -13.67
N MET A 354 4.17 -3.97 -14.51
CA MET A 354 2.74 -4.19 -14.24
C MET A 354 2.31 -5.61 -14.68
N PRO A 355 1.89 -6.51 -13.76
CA PRO A 355 1.52 -7.89 -14.11
C PRO A 355 0.46 -8.00 -15.20
N ASN A 356 -0.58 -7.14 -15.16
CA ASN A 356 -1.65 -7.18 -16.14
C ASN A 356 -1.14 -6.89 -17.56
N MET A 357 -0.36 -5.82 -17.69
CA MET A 357 0.26 -5.42 -18.97
C MET A 357 1.19 -6.51 -19.51
N ILE A 358 2.02 -7.07 -18.64
CA ILE A 358 2.95 -8.15 -19.00
C ILE A 358 2.18 -9.36 -19.53
N ASN A 359 1.12 -9.78 -18.84
CA ASN A 359 0.32 -10.93 -19.24
C ASN A 359 -0.36 -10.72 -20.61
N LEU A 360 -0.97 -9.55 -20.83
CA LEU A 360 -1.64 -9.21 -22.09
C LEU A 360 -0.66 -9.24 -23.28
N ILE A 361 0.49 -8.57 -23.16
CA ILE A 361 1.49 -8.52 -24.24
C ILE A 361 2.17 -9.88 -24.44
N ALA A 362 2.49 -10.59 -23.36
CA ALA A 362 3.10 -11.91 -23.46
C ALA A 362 2.15 -12.92 -24.13
N GLN A 363 0.84 -12.84 -23.84
CA GLN A 363 -0.17 -13.68 -24.48
C GLN A 363 -0.29 -13.40 -25.98
N LYS A 364 -0.24 -12.14 -26.41
CA LYS A 364 -0.19 -11.75 -27.83
C LYS A 364 1.02 -12.34 -28.55
N LEU A 365 2.18 -12.37 -27.88
CA LEU A 365 3.44 -12.85 -28.44
C LEU A 365 3.70 -14.36 -28.26
N ALA A 366 2.87 -15.05 -27.46
CA ALA A 366 3.09 -16.43 -27.02
C ALA A 366 3.36 -17.43 -28.14
N LYS A 367 2.75 -17.23 -29.32
CA LYS A 367 2.86 -18.10 -30.50
C LYS A 367 3.52 -17.39 -31.69
N VAL A 368 4.11 -16.22 -31.48
CA VAL A 368 4.68 -15.40 -32.55
C VAL A 368 6.17 -15.69 -32.69
N ASN A 369 6.53 -16.41 -33.75
CA ASN A 369 7.92 -16.82 -34.00
C ASN A 369 8.71 -15.83 -34.88
N ASP A 370 8.05 -14.80 -35.41
CA ASP A 370 8.63 -13.81 -36.32
C ASP A 370 9.12 -12.58 -35.53
N SER A 371 10.42 -12.30 -35.59
CA SER A 371 11.04 -11.16 -34.88
C SER A 371 10.56 -9.80 -35.39
N ALA A 372 10.05 -9.70 -36.62
CA ALA A 372 9.48 -8.46 -37.14
C ALA A 372 8.23 -8.04 -36.34
N ARG A 373 7.39 -9.00 -35.95
CA ARG A 373 6.21 -8.72 -35.10
C ARG A 373 6.58 -8.34 -33.67
N TRP A 374 7.69 -8.86 -33.14
CA TRP A 374 8.21 -8.45 -31.84
C TRP A 374 8.73 -7.00 -31.89
N ARG A 375 9.47 -6.64 -32.96
CA ARG A 375 9.87 -5.26 -33.22
C ARG A 375 8.68 -4.34 -33.41
N ASP A 376 7.68 -4.76 -34.18
CA ASP A 376 6.46 -3.95 -34.37
C ASP A 376 5.66 -3.80 -33.07
N THR A 377 5.58 -4.84 -32.22
CA THR A 377 4.97 -4.74 -30.88
C THR A 377 5.74 -3.77 -29.99
N LEU A 378 7.08 -3.83 -30.00
CA LEU A 378 7.91 -2.87 -29.27
C LEU A 378 7.69 -1.44 -29.79
N LEU A 379 7.62 -1.25 -31.11
CA LEU A 379 7.31 0.04 -31.72
C LEU A 379 5.89 0.51 -31.40
N GLU A 380 4.89 -0.37 -31.35
CA GLU A 380 3.52 -0.05 -30.91
C GLU A 380 3.50 0.42 -29.46
N LEU A 381 4.25 -0.26 -28.58
CA LEU A 381 4.39 0.15 -27.18
C LEU A 381 5.07 1.51 -27.09
N GLN A 382 6.08 1.78 -27.92
CA GLN A 382 6.84 3.03 -27.92
C GLN A 382 6.14 4.19 -28.65
N ALA A 383 5.22 3.92 -29.59
CA ALA A 383 4.64 4.93 -30.49
C ALA A 383 3.21 5.34 -30.09
N PRO A 384 2.97 6.58 -29.59
CA PRO A 384 1.65 7.02 -29.14
C PRO A 384 0.65 7.33 -30.26
N SER A 385 1.03 7.26 -31.54
CA SER A 385 0.21 7.69 -32.69
C SER A 385 -0.48 6.57 -33.49
N LYS A 386 -0.18 5.28 -33.24
CA LYS A 386 -0.87 4.17 -33.91
C LYS A 386 -2.19 3.85 -33.21
N GLN A 387 -3.19 3.32 -33.94
CA GLN A 387 -4.34 2.69 -33.28
C GLN A 387 -3.83 1.56 -32.38
N PRO A 388 -4.34 1.45 -31.13
CA PRO A 388 -3.83 0.48 -30.20
C PRO A 388 -4.31 -0.89 -30.67
N SER A 389 -3.48 -1.91 -30.48
CA SER A 389 -4.00 -3.27 -30.52
C SER A 389 -5.05 -3.44 -29.42
N ARG A 390 -5.96 -4.40 -29.58
CA ARG A 390 -7.08 -4.63 -28.64
C ARG A 390 -6.60 -4.75 -27.18
N GLU A 391 -5.42 -5.34 -26.98
CA GLU A 391 -4.79 -5.54 -25.69
C GLU A 391 -4.31 -4.23 -25.04
N LEU A 392 -3.82 -3.29 -25.84
CA LEU A 392 -3.43 -1.94 -25.40
C LEU A 392 -4.66 -1.08 -25.09
N GLU A 393 -5.78 -1.32 -25.77
CA GLU A 393 -7.05 -0.64 -25.49
C GLU A 393 -7.60 -1.01 -24.11
N GLU A 394 -7.46 -2.26 -23.66
CA GLU A 394 -7.86 -2.66 -22.30
C GLU A 394 -7.10 -1.87 -21.22
N VAL A 395 -5.80 -1.67 -21.43
CA VAL A 395 -4.93 -0.88 -20.52
C VAL A 395 -5.26 0.61 -20.60
N TYR A 396 -5.60 1.10 -21.79
CA TYR A 396 -6.08 2.46 -22.01
C TYR A 396 -7.38 2.72 -21.22
N GLN A 397 -8.31 1.77 -21.21
CA GLN A 397 -9.56 1.89 -20.44
C GLN A 397 -9.31 1.95 -18.93
N LEU A 398 -8.33 1.22 -18.40
CA LEU A 398 -7.96 1.29 -16.97
C LEU A 398 -7.48 2.67 -16.51
N PHE A 399 -6.83 3.43 -17.39
CA PHE A 399 -6.47 4.83 -17.12
C PHE A 399 -7.64 5.78 -17.39
N LYS A 400 -8.38 5.52 -18.46
CA LYS A 400 -9.41 6.44 -18.95
C LYS A 400 -10.57 6.58 -17.99
N LEU A 401 -10.93 5.51 -17.26
CA LEU A 401 -11.97 5.57 -16.24
C LEU A 401 -11.68 6.64 -15.17
N PRO A 402 -10.59 6.54 -14.37
CA PRO A 402 -10.28 7.57 -13.38
C PRO A 402 -9.97 8.94 -13.99
N TYR A 403 -9.47 9.00 -15.24
CA TYR A 403 -9.27 10.26 -15.96
C TYR A 403 -10.59 10.97 -16.30
N ASN A 404 -11.60 10.23 -16.76
CA ASN A 404 -12.89 10.80 -17.15
C ASN A 404 -13.69 11.31 -15.93
N ASP A 405 -13.41 10.78 -14.74
CA ASP A 405 -14.03 11.22 -13.48
C ASP A 405 -13.48 12.57 -12.99
N LEU A 406 -12.36 13.03 -13.55
CA LEU A 406 -11.78 14.35 -13.25
C LEU A 406 -12.54 15.47 -13.95
N ASP A 407 -12.62 16.64 -13.32
CA ASP A 407 -13.06 17.86 -14.00
C ASP A 407 -12.09 18.28 -15.11
N GLU A 408 -12.58 19.11 -16.03
CA GLU A 408 -11.82 19.54 -17.21
C GLU A 408 -10.47 20.14 -16.84
N SER A 409 -10.39 21.02 -15.83
CA SER A 409 -9.13 21.66 -15.44
C SER A 409 -8.08 20.65 -14.97
N LYS A 410 -8.51 19.66 -14.17
CA LYS A 410 -7.65 18.57 -13.68
C LYS A 410 -7.25 17.62 -14.80
N GLN A 411 -8.14 17.33 -15.74
CA GLN A 411 -7.79 16.58 -16.94
C GLN A 411 -6.65 17.26 -17.70
N LEU A 412 -6.70 18.59 -17.87
CA LEU A 412 -5.64 19.34 -18.53
C LEU A 412 -4.33 19.32 -17.74
N CYS A 413 -4.38 19.51 -16.43
CA CYS A 413 -3.21 19.42 -15.55
C CYS A 413 -2.54 18.05 -15.64
N LEU A 414 -3.34 16.97 -15.69
CA LEU A 414 -2.83 15.61 -15.83
C LEU A 414 -2.24 15.37 -17.23
N LEU A 415 -2.88 15.85 -18.30
CA LEU A 415 -2.34 15.75 -19.66
C LEU A 415 -1.07 16.57 -19.85
N TYR A 416 -0.86 17.64 -19.08
CA TYR A 416 0.38 18.41 -19.11
C TYR A 416 1.60 17.52 -18.75
N TRP A 417 1.41 16.48 -17.94
CA TRP A 417 2.46 15.51 -17.60
C TRP A 417 3.00 14.73 -18.80
N ALA A 418 2.21 14.64 -19.88
CA ALA A 418 2.60 14.00 -21.13
C ALA A 418 3.83 14.68 -21.77
N LEU A 419 4.15 15.92 -21.39
CA LEU A 419 5.33 16.63 -21.86
C LEU A 419 6.65 16.07 -21.29
N PHE A 420 6.63 15.41 -20.14
CA PHE A 420 7.86 14.92 -19.52
C PHE A 420 8.24 13.54 -20.09
N PRO A 421 9.53 13.13 -20.06
CA PRO A 421 9.94 11.79 -20.43
C PRO A 421 9.45 10.69 -19.48
N VAL A 422 9.59 9.43 -19.90
CA VAL A 422 9.24 8.25 -19.09
C VAL A 422 10.08 8.17 -17.82
N GLY A 423 9.41 7.99 -16.68
CA GLY A 423 10.06 7.90 -15.37
C GLY A 423 10.59 9.23 -14.83
N TYR A 424 10.33 10.35 -15.52
CA TYR A 424 10.81 11.66 -15.11
C TYR A 424 10.08 12.16 -13.85
N GLU A 425 10.86 12.45 -12.81
CA GLU A 425 10.35 13.00 -11.55
C GLU A 425 10.32 14.53 -11.61
N VAL A 426 9.18 15.11 -11.28
CA VAL A 426 8.93 16.55 -11.35
C VAL A 426 8.61 17.08 -9.95
N HIS A 427 9.26 18.17 -9.54
CA HIS A 427 8.98 18.83 -8.26
C HIS A 427 7.58 19.47 -8.27
N ARG A 428 6.83 19.31 -7.16
CA ARG A 428 5.44 19.79 -7.05
C ARG A 428 5.24 21.28 -7.31
N ASP A 429 6.18 22.13 -6.92
CA ASP A 429 6.03 23.58 -7.13
C ASP A 429 6.24 23.93 -8.60
N TYR A 430 7.26 23.34 -9.24
CA TYR A 430 7.54 23.61 -10.64
C TYR A 430 6.35 23.23 -11.55
N ILE A 431 5.74 22.06 -11.32
CA ILE A 431 4.60 21.65 -12.15
C ILE A 431 3.36 22.52 -11.92
N THR A 432 3.13 22.97 -10.68
CA THR A 432 2.00 23.84 -10.34
C THR A 432 2.20 25.26 -10.86
N GLU A 433 3.43 25.75 -10.84
CA GLU A 433 3.84 26.99 -11.49
C GLU A 433 3.66 26.94 -13.01
N CYS A 434 4.00 25.82 -13.65
CA CYS A 434 3.71 25.59 -15.07
C CYS A 434 2.20 25.63 -15.37
N TRP A 435 1.38 24.96 -14.55
CA TRP A 435 -0.08 25.00 -14.68
C TRP A 435 -0.63 26.42 -14.51
N ARG A 436 -0.05 27.20 -13.60
CA ARG A 436 -0.38 28.61 -13.40
C ARG A 436 -0.02 29.47 -14.61
N ALA A 437 1.20 29.33 -15.12
CA ALA A 437 1.68 30.04 -16.30
C ALA A 437 0.80 29.72 -17.51
N GLU A 438 0.42 28.46 -17.69
CA GLU A 438 -0.52 28.01 -18.73
C GLU A 438 -1.99 28.38 -18.45
N GLN A 439 -2.29 28.91 -17.26
CA GLN A 439 -3.64 29.31 -16.80
C GLN A 439 -4.63 28.13 -16.69
N LEU A 440 -4.11 26.93 -16.38
CA LEU A 440 -4.94 25.75 -16.07
C LEU A 440 -5.53 25.83 -14.66
N ILE A 441 -4.73 26.35 -13.71
CA ILE A 441 -5.13 26.65 -12.34
C ILE A 441 -4.50 28.00 -11.99
N SER A 442 -5.30 29.03 -11.69
CA SER A 442 -4.75 30.35 -11.42
C SER A 442 -5.56 31.07 -10.33
N PHE A 443 -4.86 31.52 -9.30
CA PHE A 443 -5.38 32.37 -8.22
C PHE A 443 -4.69 33.73 -8.21
N ALA A 444 -5.08 34.65 -7.34
CA ALA A 444 -4.41 35.95 -7.24
C ALA A 444 -2.96 35.80 -6.75
N ARG A 445 -2.76 34.98 -5.71
CA ARG A 445 -1.46 34.71 -5.10
C ARG A 445 -0.81 33.43 -5.63
N LEU A 446 0.50 33.44 -5.72
CA LEU A 446 1.31 32.28 -6.07
C LEU A 446 1.18 31.19 -5.00
N GLY A 447 1.20 31.57 -3.72
CA GLY A 447 1.02 30.64 -2.59
C GLY A 447 -0.26 29.82 -2.69
N GLU A 448 -1.41 30.47 -2.91
CA GLU A 448 -2.72 29.81 -3.06
C GLU A 448 -2.75 28.84 -4.24
N THR A 449 -2.07 29.20 -5.34
CA THR A 449 -1.98 28.34 -6.52
C THR A 449 -1.17 27.08 -6.25
N ARG A 450 -0.06 27.20 -5.50
CA ARG A 450 0.71 26.05 -5.05
C ARG A 450 -0.11 25.17 -4.12
N ASP A 451 -0.81 25.74 -3.15
CA ASP A 451 -1.62 24.96 -2.20
C ASP A 451 -2.74 24.18 -2.91
N ARG A 452 -3.44 24.83 -3.87
CA ARG A 452 -4.43 24.13 -4.70
C ARG A 452 -3.78 23.08 -5.59
N GLY A 453 -2.64 23.40 -6.19
CA GLY A 453 -1.90 22.49 -7.05
C GLY A 453 -1.40 21.25 -6.31
N HIS A 454 -0.89 21.41 -5.08
CA HIS A 454 -0.48 20.30 -4.20
C HIS A 454 -1.66 19.41 -3.86
N THR A 455 -2.82 20.01 -3.57
CA THR A 455 -4.07 19.26 -3.35
C THR A 455 -4.43 18.42 -4.58
N VAL A 456 -4.36 19.00 -5.79
CA VAL A 456 -4.64 18.28 -7.04
C VAL A 456 -3.62 17.14 -7.29
N LEU A 457 -2.34 17.35 -6.96
CA LEU A 457 -1.32 16.29 -7.05
C LEU A 457 -1.62 15.12 -6.10
N ASP A 458 -2.02 15.41 -4.87
CA ASP A 458 -2.40 14.39 -3.91
C ASP A 458 -3.70 13.68 -4.34
N GLU A 459 -4.68 14.39 -4.92
CA GLU A 459 -5.86 13.78 -5.56
C GLU A 459 -5.45 12.80 -6.68
N PHE A 460 -4.46 13.14 -7.52
CA PHE A 460 -3.96 12.24 -8.57
C PHE A 460 -3.21 11.01 -8.03
N VAL A 461 -2.40 11.18 -6.99
CA VAL A 461 -1.75 10.05 -6.31
C VAL A 461 -2.80 9.15 -5.67
N ASN A 462 -3.78 9.76 -5.01
CA ASN A 462 -4.87 9.04 -4.38
C ASN A 462 -5.68 8.30 -5.43
N ALA A 463 -5.96 8.87 -6.61
CA ALA A 463 -6.63 8.18 -7.71
C ALA A 463 -5.76 7.11 -8.42
N GLY A 464 -4.49 6.93 -8.02
CA GLY A 464 -3.56 6.00 -8.64
C GLY A 464 -3.10 6.41 -10.04
N LEU A 465 -3.24 7.69 -10.41
CA LEU A 465 -2.86 8.26 -11.72
C LEU A 465 -1.40 8.74 -11.75
N LEU A 466 -0.88 9.18 -10.60
CA LEU A 466 0.51 9.54 -10.37
C LEU A 466 1.11 8.73 -9.21
N ASP A 467 2.43 8.66 -9.17
CA ASP A 467 3.20 8.10 -8.07
C ASP A 467 4.04 9.18 -7.40
N ARG A 468 4.36 9.00 -6.11
CA ARG A 468 5.33 9.85 -5.43
C ARG A 468 6.74 9.47 -5.93
N GLY A 469 7.56 10.49 -6.16
CA GLY A 469 8.96 10.32 -6.56
C GLY A 469 9.80 9.72 -5.44
N ILE A 470 11.01 9.27 -5.80
CA ILE A 470 12.02 8.87 -4.82
C ILE A 470 12.49 10.11 -4.04
N LYS A 471 12.63 11.24 -4.75
CA LYS A 471 12.92 12.52 -4.12
C LYS A 471 11.69 13.05 -3.40
N ALA A 472 11.89 13.61 -2.20
CA ALA A 472 10.82 14.24 -1.44
C ALA A 472 10.12 15.31 -2.30
N ARG A 473 8.79 15.43 -2.17
CA ARG A 473 7.94 16.42 -2.88
C ARG A 473 8.01 16.35 -4.42
N HIS A 474 8.59 15.29 -4.97
CA HIS A 474 8.55 15.02 -6.40
C HIS A 474 7.45 14.00 -6.70
N TYR A 475 6.93 14.06 -7.92
CA TYR A 475 5.89 13.19 -8.43
C TYR A 475 6.27 12.69 -9.83
N LYS A 476 5.77 11.53 -10.22
CA LYS A 476 5.97 10.97 -11.57
C LYS A 476 4.71 10.30 -12.08
N MET A 477 4.47 10.38 -13.38
CA MET A 477 3.42 9.61 -14.01
C MET A 477 3.89 8.17 -14.24
N PHE A 478 2.98 7.21 -14.04
CA PHE A 478 3.28 5.81 -14.37
C PHE A 478 3.63 5.67 -15.85
N GLU A 479 4.67 4.91 -16.17
CA GLU A 479 5.23 4.80 -17.54
C GLU A 479 4.17 4.43 -18.60
N HIS A 480 3.28 3.51 -18.28
CA HIS A 480 2.19 3.08 -19.16
C HIS A 480 1.09 4.15 -19.31
N PHE A 481 0.85 4.98 -18.29
CA PHE A 481 -0.13 6.07 -18.33
C PHE A 481 0.36 7.28 -19.10
N GLN A 482 1.67 7.56 -19.09
CA GLN A 482 2.22 8.67 -19.87
C GLN A 482 1.96 8.52 -21.37
N ARG A 483 1.99 7.29 -21.87
CA ARG A 483 1.67 6.97 -23.27
C ARG A 483 0.19 7.18 -23.57
N VAL A 484 -0.66 6.76 -22.64
CA VAL A 484 -2.10 6.99 -22.72
C VAL A 484 -2.40 8.50 -22.70
N ALA A 485 -1.76 9.26 -21.82
CA ALA A 485 -1.90 10.71 -21.74
C ALA A 485 -1.43 11.41 -23.03
N LEU A 486 -0.26 11.05 -23.56
CA LEU A 486 0.25 11.53 -24.85
C LEU A 486 -0.73 11.27 -26.01
N ARG A 487 -1.35 10.08 -26.00
CA ARG A 487 -2.36 9.70 -27.00
C ARG A 487 -3.64 10.51 -26.84
N ILE A 488 -4.17 10.65 -25.62
CA ILE A 488 -5.37 11.47 -25.35
C ILE A 488 -5.12 12.91 -25.82
N ALA A 489 -3.96 13.47 -25.48
CA ALA A 489 -3.57 14.81 -25.91
C ALA A 489 -3.52 14.95 -27.44
N LYS A 490 -3.03 13.94 -28.17
CA LYS A 490 -3.00 13.95 -29.64
C LYS A 490 -4.37 13.75 -30.30
N CYS A 491 -5.27 12.98 -29.69
CA CYS A 491 -6.57 12.63 -30.29
C CYS A 491 -7.68 13.64 -30.00
N ASN A 492 -7.60 14.40 -28.90
CA ASN A 492 -8.62 15.39 -28.57
C ASN A 492 -8.51 16.59 -29.53
N ALA A 493 -9.55 16.81 -30.33
CA ALA A 493 -9.59 17.78 -31.42
C ALA A 493 -9.57 19.27 -30.97
N GLY A 494 -9.51 19.54 -29.67
CA GLY A 494 -9.36 20.89 -29.10
C GLY A 494 -8.18 20.95 -28.12
N SER A 495 -7.23 21.84 -28.40
CA SER A 495 -6.35 22.51 -27.42
C SER A 495 -5.12 21.80 -26.82
N HIS A 496 -4.69 20.63 -27.33
CA HIS A 496 -3.53 19.91 -26.78
C HIS A 496 -2.56 19.36 -27.83
N ARG A 497 -2.15 20.19 -28.80
CA ARG A 497 -1.16 19.79 -29.80
C ARG A 497 0.24 19.67 -29.17
N ILE A 498 0.45 18.56 -28.50
CA ILE A 498 1.69 18.20 -27.81
C ILE A 498 2.66 17.55 -28.79
N LEU A 499 3.86 18.12 -28.86
CA LEU A 499 5.01 17.56 -29.56
C LEU A 499 6.06 17.12 -28.55
N VAL A 500 6.22 15.81 -28.40
CA VAL A 500 7.33 15.17 -27.67
C VAL A 500 8.09 14.29 -28.65
N LYS A 501 9.42 14.41 -28.74
CA LYS A 501 10.19 13.73 -29.79
C LYS A 501 11.53 13.18 -29.31
N GLU A 502 11.63 11.86 -29.19
CA GLU A 502 12.88 11.15 -28.93
C GLU A 502 13.81 11.19 -30.17
N GLY A 503 14.76 12.13 -30.20
CA GLY A 503 15.91 12.16 -31.12
C GLY A 503 15.60 12.28 -32.63
N ALA A 504 15.51 13.52 -33.16
CA ALA A 504 15.79 13.94 -34.56
C ALA A 504 15.30 15.38 -34.81
N ASN A 505 15.86 16.07 -35.82
CA ASN A 505 15.46 17.41 -36.30
C ASN A 505 13.94 17.56 -36.43
N ILE A 506 13.34 18.56 -35.78
CA ILE A 506 11.92 18.90 -35.91
C ILE A 506 11.70 19.56 -37.27
N THR A 507 10.65 19.16 -37.97
CA THR A 507 10.27 19.76 -39.26
C THR A 507 9.54 21.08 -39.05
N GLU A 508 9.58 21.99 -40.02
CA GLU A 508 8.85 23.28 -39.94
C GLU A 508 7.33 23.09 -39.75
N GLU A 509 6.74 22.06 -40.36
CA GLU A 509 5.32 21.73 -40.19
C GLU A 509 4.98 21.36 -38.74
N GLN A 510 5.87 20.61 -38.07
CA GLN A 510 5.71 20.24 -36.66
C GLN A 510 5.80 21.46 -35.73
N TRP A 511 6.73 22.38 -36.00
CA TRP A 511 6.82 23.67 -35.29
C TRP A 511 5.55 24.51 -35.48
N THR A 512 5.03 24.54 -36.70
CA THR A 512 3.84 25.33 -37.06
C THR A 512 2.58 24.83 -36.36
N CYS A 513 2.45 23.52 -36.19
CA CYS A 513 1.25 22.91 -35.64
C CYS A 513 1.25 22.77 -34.11
N ALA A 514 2.40 22.82 -33.45
CA ALA A 514 2.51 22.55 -32.02
C ALA A 514 2.05 23.73 -31.14
N GLU A 515 1.45 23.40 -30.00
CA GLU A 515 1.14 24.35 -28.92
C GLU A 515 2.04 24.12 -27.71
N ARG A 516 2.48 22.88 -27.47
CA ARG A 516 3.38 22.54 -26.37
C ARG A 516 4.47 21.63 -26.90
N VAL A 517 5.72 22.07 -26.78
CA VAL A 517 6.88 21.37 -27.30
C VAL A 517 7.76 20.96 -26.14
N SER A 518 8.06 19.67 -26.06
CA SER A 518 9.03 19.13 -25.13
C SER A 518 10.14 18.41 -25.85
N LEU A 519 11.36 18.85 -25.56
CA LEU A 519 12.60 18.32 -26.08
C LEU A 519 13.61 18.01 -24.97
N ILE A 520 13.10 17.55 -23.83
CA ILE A 520 13.88 17.21 -22.64
C ILE A 520 14.86 16.08 -22.93
N GLN A 521 16.13 16.23 -22.52
CA GLN A 521 17.17 15.18 -22.59
C GLN A 521 17.44 14.61 -23.99
N HIS A 522 17.31 15.40 -25.07
CA HIS A 522 17.59 14.93 -26.44
C HIS A 522 19.02 15.17 -26.94
N GLN A 523 19.94 15.57 -26.05
CA GLN A 523 21.33 15.85 -26.40
C GLN A 523 21.46 16.90 -27.53
N LEU A 524 20.50 17.84 -27.59
CA LEU A 524 20.48 18.88 -28.62
C LEU A 524 21.76 19.70 -28.53
N SER A 525 22.41 19.90 -29.68
CA SER A 525 23.58 20.77 -29.84
C SER A 525 23.25 22.11 -30.50
N SER A 526 22.13 22.19 -31.22
CA SER A 526 21.68 23.40 -31.91
C SER A 526 20.15 23.45 -32.03
N LEU A 527 19.63 24.65 -32.27
CA LEU A 527 18.22 24.95 -32.52
C LEU A 527 18.08 25.60 -33.91
N PRO A 528 16.90 25.53 -34.57
CA PRO A 528 16.66 26.23 -35.82
C PRO A 528 16.77 27.75 -35.64
N GLU A 529 17.12 28.48 -36.70
CA GLU A 529 17.39 29.92 -36.59
C GLU A 529 16.13 30.75 -36.30
N GLN A 530 15.03 30.46 -36.98
CA GLN A 530 13.74 31.13 -36.78
C GLN A 530 12.59 30.18 -37.19
N PRO A 531 12.20 29.23 -36.32
CA PRO A 531 11.12 28.29 -36.64
C PRO A 531 9.78 29.02 -36.78
N GLN A 532 8.95 28.63 -37.75
CA GLN A 532 7.60 29.17 -37.87
C GLN A 532 6.69 28.57 -36.78
N CYS A 533 6.48 29.30 -35.68
CA CYS A 533 5.83 28.74 -34.49
C CYS A 533 5.06 29.75 -33.61
N SER A 534 4.08 30.46 -34.20
CA SER A 534 3.27 31.46 -33.49
C SER A 534 2.25 30.93 -32.49
N GLY A 535 2.05 29.60 -32.44
CA GLY A 535 1.05 28.93 -31.60
C GLY A 535 1.56 28.44 -30.25
N ILE A 536 2.87 28.42 -30.01
CA ILE A 536 3.45 27.74 -28.85
C ILE A 536 3.15 28.49 -27.55
N LEU A 537 2.68 27.74 -26.55
CA LEU A 537 2.42 28.15 -25.17
C LEU A 537 3.50 27.64 -24.21
N THR A 538 4.05 26.45 -24.45
CA THR A 538 5.10 25.85 -23.61
C THR A 538 6.24 25.30 -24.44
N LEU A 539 7.47 25.62 -24.04
CA LEU A 539 8.70 25.10 -24.62
C LEU A 539 9.64 24.59 -23.53
N LEU A 540 9.83 23.27 -23.50
CA LEU A 540 10.65 22.55 -22.52
C LEU A 540 11.92 22.03 -23.20
N LEU A 541 13.09 22.57 -22.85
CA LEU A 541 14.41 22.28 -23.44
C LEU A 541 15.42 21.73 -22.41
N GLN A 542 14.94 21.32 -21.23
CA GLN A 542 15.79 20.98 -20.10
C GLN A 542 16.76 19.83 -20.39
N LYS A 543 17.88 19.82 -19.66
CA LYS A 543 18.88 18.74 -19.64
C LYS A 543 19.54 18.48 -21.00
N ASN A 544 19.54 19.46 -21.89
CA ASN A 544 20.30 19.42 -23.13
C ASN A 544 21.71 20.00 -22.90
N LYS A 545 22.59 19.19 -22.30
CA LYS A 545 23.95 19.59 -21.89
C LYS A 545 24.89 19.97 -23.04
N SER A 546 24.52 19.65 -24.29
CA SER A 546 25.27 20.03 -25.48
C SER A 546 24.81 21.36 -26.08
N LEU A 547 23.70 21.93 -25.62
CA LEU A 547 23.15 23.19 -26.10
C LEU A 547 23.90 24.35 -25.44
N THR A 548 24.80 24.98 -26.19
CA THR A 548 25.67 26.07 -25.69
C THR A 548 25.24 27.46 -26.16
N GLN A 549 24.44 27.53 -27.22
CA GLN A 549 23.94 28.78 -27.79
C GLN A 549 22.50 28.61 -28.29
N ILE A 550 21.73 29.68 -28.21
CA ILE A 550 20.40 29.79 -28.83
C ILE A 550 20.50 30.81 -29.97
N PRO A 551 20.03 30.49 -31.19
CA PRO A 551 20.08 31.44 -32.31
C PRO A 551 19.38 32.76 -32.01
N VAL A 552 19.93 33.86 -32.56
CA VAL A 552 19.50 35.23 -32.25
C VAL A 552 18.00 35.44 -32.52
N SER A 553 17.45 34.82 -33.56
CA SER A 553 16.04 34.98 -33.97
C SER A 553 15.11 33.87 -33.51
N PHE A 554 15.58 32.92 -32.70
CA PHE A 554 14.82 31.71 -32.38
C PHE A 554 13.45 31.99 -31.75
N PHE A 555 13.37 32.99 -30.85
CA PHE A 555 12.13 33.35 -30.16
C PHE A 555 11.26 34.38 -30.90
N ALA A 556 11.69 34.88 -32.06
CA ALA A 556 11.06 36.01 -32.74
C ALA A 556 9.57 35.78 -33.08
N CYS A 557 9.18 34.52 -33.32
CA CYS A 557 7.80 34.15 -33.67
C CYS A 557 6.96 33.66 -32.48
N MET A 558 7.51 33.51 -31.27
CA MET A 558 6.86 32.82 -30.13
C MET A 558 6.10 33.75 -29.18
N GLN A 559 5.32 34.71 -29.70
CA GLN A 559 4.66 35.76 -28.90
C GLN A 559 3.61 35.26 -27.90
N LYS A 560 3.14 34.01 -28.06
CA LYS A 560 2.15 33.38 -27.15
C LYS A 560 2.80 32.54 -26.05
N LEU A 561 4.12 32.36 -26.06
CA LEU A 561 4.82 31.49 -25.12
C LEU A 561 4.59 31.97 -23.69
N ARG A 562 4.26 31.03 -22.80
CA ARG A 562 3.94 31.25 -21.38
C ARG A 562 4.97 30.57 -20.47
N VAL A 563 5.49 29.41 -20.87
CA VAL A 563 6.53 28.68 -20.15
C VAL A 563 7.72 28.43 -21.06
N LEU A 564 8.91 28.86 -20.61
CA LEU A 564 10.19 28.52 -21.21
C LEU A 564 11.07 27.91 -20.13
N ASP A 565 11.49 26.66 -20.36
CA ASP A 565 12.39 25.98 -19.45
C ASP A 565 13.65 25.48 -20.16
N LEU A 566 14.80 25.98 -19.70
CA LEU A 566 16.15 25.73 -20.17
C LEU A 566 17.02 25.09 -19.07
N HIS A 567 16.42 24.62 -17.97
CA HIS A 567 17.12 24.03 -16.83
C HIS A 567 18.17 22.97 -17.23
N ASP A 568 19.34 22.97 -16.56
CA ASP A 568 20.45 22.01 -16.80
C ASP A 568 20.89 21.96 -18.28
N THR A 569 20.92 23.12 -18.95
CA THR A 569 21.59 23.32 -20.25
C THR A 569 22.94 24.02 -20.05
N ARG A 570 23.73 24.19 -21.11
CA ARG A 570 25.04 24.88 -21.05
C ARG A 570 25.05 26.18 -21.85
N ILE A 571 23.90 26.82 -21.98
CA ILE A 571 23.80 28.08 -22.71
C ILE A 571 24.67 29.14 -22.04
N MET A 572 25.41 29.90 -22.83
CA MET A 572 26.28 30.96 -22.32
C MET A 572 25.57 32.31 -22.20
N SER A 573 24.50 32.52 -22.99
CA SER A 573 23.69 33.73 -23.00
C SER A 573 22.30 33.47 -23.57
N LEU A 574 21.37 34.38 -23.28
CA LEU A 574 20.06 34.45 -23.94
C LEU A 574 20.13 35.41 -25.14
N PRO A 575 19.45 35.10 -26.26
CA PRO A 575 19.42 35.98 -27.44
C PRO A 575 18.50 37.19 -27.20
N SER A 576 18.72 38.29 -27.93
CA SER A 576 17.88 39.51 -27.83
C SER A 576 16.42 39.28 -28.22
N SER A 577 16.13 38.26 -29.06
CA SER A 577 14.76 37.85 -29.37
C SER A 577 13.96 37.36 -28.17
N ILE A 578 14.58 37.13 -27.00
CA ILE A 578 13.86 36.86 -25.74
C ILE A 578 12.79 37.92 -25.49
N SER A 579 13.03 39.18 -25.85
CA SER A 579 12.08 40.29 -25.75
C SER A 579 10.77 40.09 -26.52
N SER A 580 10.72 39.15 -27.47
CA SER A 580 9.51 38.82 -28.23
C SER A 580 8.51 37.99 -27.41
N LEU A 581 8.94 37.41 -26.30
CA LEU A 581 8.13 36.53 -25.44
C LEU A 581 7.23 37.33 -24.48
N ILE A 582 6.47 38.29 -25.01
CA ILE A 582 5.67 39.26 -24.23
C ILE A 582 4.58 38.65 -23.33
N LYS A 583 4.22 37.38 -23.55
CA LYS A 583 3.25 36.61 -22.74
C LYS A 583 3.91 35.61 -21.79
N LEU A 584 5.24 35.58 -21.72
CA LEU A 584 5.98 34.65 -20.87
C LEU A 584 5.66 34.91 -19.41
N ARG A 585 5.36 33.85 -18.67
CA ARG A 585 5.01 33.88 -17.24
C ARG A 585 6.00 33.10 -16.39
N GLY A 586 6.59 32.02 -16.91
CA GLY A 586 7.66 31.28 -16.24
C GLY A 586 8.90 31.15 -17.12
N LEU A 587 10.04 31.58 -16.58
CA LEU A 587 11.37 31.43 -17.18
C LEU A 587 12.30 30.70 -16.22
N TYR A 588 12.71 29.49 -16.61
CA TYR A 588 13.57 28.63 -15.81
C TYR A 588 14.92 28.43 -16.50
N LEU A 589 15.98 28.85 -15.82
CA LEU A 589 17.38 28.80 -16.25
C LEU A 589 18.25 28.15 -15.17
N ASN A 590 17.64 27.55 -14.17
CA ASN A 590 18.38 27.00 -13.05
C ASN A 590 19.29 25.84 -13.48
N ASP A 591 20.47 25.74 -12.86
CA ASP A 591 21.52 24.79 -13.21
C ASP A 591 22.11 25.02 -14.63
N CYS A 592 21.91 26.20 -15.24
CA CYS A 592 22.64 26.61 -16.44
C CYS A 592 24.04 27.12 -16.07
N GLY A 593 24.94 26.20 -15.72
CA GLY A 593 26.25 26.49 -15.16
C GLY A 593 27.25 27.26 -16.06
N GLU A 594 26.90 27.58 -17.30
CA GLU A 594 27.73 28.41 -18.20
C GLU A 594 27.11 29.78 -18.50
N LEU A 595 25.92 30.07 -17.95
CA LEU A 595 25.23 31.34 -18.18
C LEU A 595 25.84 32.42 -17.30
N GLU A 596 26.49 33.42 -17.90
CA GLU A 596 27.22 34.47 -17.18
C GLU A 596 26.44 35.78 -17.06
N ASN A 597 25.53 36.06 -18.00
CA ASN A 597 24.83 37.35 -18.07
C ASN A 597 23.38 37.18 -18.52
N ILE A 598 22.50 38.02 -17.97
CA ILE A 598 21.12 38.21 -18.43
C ILE A 598 21.06 39.48 -19.28
N PRO A 599 20.50 39.45 -20.52
CA PRO A 599 20.41 40.63 -21.37
C PRO A 599 19.40 41.66 -20.81
N ALA A 600 19.65 42.94 -21.05
CA ALA A 600 18.74 44.04 -20.69
C ALA A 600 17.33 43.89 -21.29
N ASP A 601 17.22 43.19 -22.42
CA ASP A 601 15.95 42.83 -23.05
C ASP A 601 14.97 42.05 -22.14
N ILE A 602 15.45 41.52 -21.00
CA ILE A 602 14.61 40.87 -20.00
C ILE A 602 13.51 41.80 -19.46
N GLY A 603 13.77 43.10 -19.32
CA GLY A 603 12.79 44.07 -18.78
C GLY A 603 11.51 44.20 -19.62
N LYS A 604 11.57 43.80 -20.90
CA LYS A 604 10.41 43.77 -21.80
C LYS A 604 9.42 42.64 -21.49
N LEU A 605 9.79 41.67 -20.65
CA LEU A 605 8.94 40.52 -20.28
C LEU A 605 7.93 40.88 -19.18
N GLN A 606 7.09 41.88 -19.43
CA GLN A 606 6.19 42.45 -18.42
C GLN A 606 5.13 41.47 -17.87
N SER A 607 4.90 40.32 -18.54
CA SER A 607 3.99 39.27 -18.04
C SER A 607 4.68 38.24 -17.13
N LEU A 608 6.00 38.36 -16.92
CA LEU A 608 6.78 37.35 -16.20
C LEU A 608 6.38 37.32 -14.74
N GLU A 609 5.99 36.14 -14.26
CA GLU A 609 5.59 35.90 -12.86
C GLU A 609 6.68 35.13 -12.10
N ILE A 610 7.46 34.29 -12.77
CA ILE A 610 8.48 33.42 -12.16
C ILE A 610 9.77 33.50 -12.98
N PHE A 611 10.86 33.79 -12.28
CA PHE A 611 12.20 33.84 -12.85
C PHE A 611 13.20 33.10 -11.97
N ASP A 612 13.74 31.99 -12.47
CA ASP A 612 14.66 31.13 -11.73
C ASP A 612 16.01 31.02 -12.47
N ILE A 613 17.06 31.59 -11.88
CA ILE A 613 18.44 31.62 -12.39
C ILE A 613 19.43 31.08 -11.35
N ARG A 614 18.98 30.21 -10.44
CA ARG A 614 19.85 29.54 -9.46
C ARG A 614 20.89 28.65 -10.15
N ARG A 615 22.05 28.46 -9.50
CA ARG A 615 23.16 27.62 -9.97
C ARG A 615 23.62 27.97 -11.39
N THR A 616 23.79 29.27 -11.62
CA THR A 616 24.36 29.83 -12.85
C THR A 616 25.65 30.58 -12.50
N LYS A 617 26.41 31.02 -13.51
CA LYS A 617 27.62 31.85 -13.33
C LYS A 617 27.31 33.35 -13.31
N ILE A 618 26.05 33.73 -13.13
CA ILE A 618 25.63 35.14 -13.11
C ILE A 618 26.24 35.83 -11.89
N ARG A 619 26.89 36.97 -12.15
CA ARG A 619 27.40 37.88 -11.08
C ARG A 619 26.63 39.18 -10.98
N ASN A 620 25.97 39.60 -12.06
CA ASN A 620 25.28 40.88 -12.13
C ASN A 620 23.83 40.69 -12.55
N LEU A 621 22.91 41.26 -11.77
CA LEU A 621 21.52 41.38 -12.16
C LEU A 621 21.33 42.69 -12.94
N PRO A 622 20.87 42.66 -14.20
CA PRO A 622 20.64 43.88 -14.96
C PRO A 622 19.55 44.72 -14.29
N LYS A 623 19.72 46.06 -14.28
CA LYS A 623 18.76 47.00 -13.68
C LYS A 623 17.36 46.85 -14.26
N GLU A 624 17.24 46.37 -15.50
CA GLU A 624 15.99 46.15 -16.21
C GLU A 624 15.09 45.10 -15.54
N ILE A 625 15.60 44.30 -14.59
CA ILE A 625 14.77 43.43 -13.74
C ILE A 625 13.72 44.24 -12.97
N GLN A 626 14.01 45.50 -12.60
CA GLN A 626 13.07 46.39 -11.92
C GLN A 626 11.79 46.66 -12.73
N GLU A 627 11.81 46.42 -14.05
CA GLU A 627 10.66 46.61 -14.95
C GLU A 627 9.65 45.44 -14.87
N LEU A 628 10.04 44.33 -14.23
CA LEU A 628 9.23 43.11 -14.09
C LEU A 628 8.22 43.24 -12.94
N THR A 629 7.33 44.23 -12.99
CA THR A 629 6.42 44.56 -11.88
C THR A 629 5.38 43.49 -11.54
N ASN A 630 5.17 42.52 -12.44
CA ASN A 630 4.29 41.35 -12.23
C ASN A 630 5.05 40.13 -11.67
N LEU A 631 6.36 40.24 -11.44
CA LEU A 631 7.16 39.14 -10.93
C LEU A 631 6.73 38.80 -9.51
N LYS A 632 6.33 37.54 -9.31
CA LYS A 632 5.89 36.96 -8.04
C LYS A 632 6.99 36.14 -7.38
N CYS A 633 7.90 35.57 -8.17
CA CYS A 633 8.98 34.72 -7.67
C CYS A 633 10.29 35.04 -8.39
N LEU A 634 11.31 35.43 -7.63
CA LEU A 634 12.67 35.62 -8.11
C LEU A 634 13.60 34.70 -7.34
N ARG A 635 14.27 33.79 -8.05
CA ARG A 635 15.27 32.88 -7.48
C ARG A 635 16.61 33.06 -8.17
N VAL A 636 17.62 33.38 -7.39
CA VAL A 636 18.99 33.66 -7.85
C VAL A 636 19.97 32.98 -6.92
N SER A 637 21.12 32.58 -7.44
CA SER A 637 22.27 32.30 -6.57
C SER A 637 23.55 32.84 -7.15
N PHE A 638 24.48 33.22 -6.28
CA PHE A 638 25.80 33.73 -6.63
C PHE A 638 26.87 32.80 -6.05
N GLU A 639 27.51 32.03 -6.93
CA GLU A 639 28.56 31.06 -6.56
C GLU A 639 29.97 31.68 -6.67
N GLN A 640 30.88 31.35 -5.73
CA GLN A 640 32.31 31.65 -5.90
C GLN A 640 32.97 30.58 -6.77
N ASN A 641 33.71 30.99 -7.81
CA ASN A 641 34.49 30.06 -8.63
C ASN A 641 35.70 29.57 -7.81
N VAL A 642 35.64 28.36 -7.25
CA VAL A 642 36.78 27.74 -6.53
C VAL A 642 37.83 27.15 -7.49
N SER A 643 37.72 27.32 -8.81
CA SER A 643 38.71 26.75 -9.74
C SER A 643 39.03 27.63 -10.94
N SER A 644 40.14 28.36 -10.85
CA SER A 644 41.23 28.32 -11.85
C SER A 644 42.41 29.18 -11.39
N HIS A 645 43.53 28.54 -11.05
CA HIS A 645 44.80 29.17 -10.70
C HIS A 645 45.49 29.93 -11.86
N ASN A 646 44.79 30.28 -12.94
CA ASN A 646 45.36 31.03 -14.05
C ASN A 646 44.29 31.87 -14.74
N HIS A 647 44.17 33.15 -14.38
CA HIS A 647 44.43 34.29 -15.27
C HIS A 647 43.97 35.60 -14.63
N VAL A 648 44.88 36.57 -14.70
CA VAL A 648 44.72 37.97 -14.30
C VAL A 648 43.82 38.67 -15.32
N GLN A 649 42.55 38.89 -14.97
CA GLN A 649 41.77 40.06 -15.38
C GLN A 649 40.59 40.18 -14.41
N GLY A 650 40.38 41.38 -13.85
CA GLY A 650 39.57 41.62 -12.65
C GLY A 650 38.27 40.82 -12.60
N ASN A 651 38.10 40.01 -11.56
CA ASN A 651 36.84 39.31 -11.33
C ASN A 651 35.70 40.34 -11.29
N PRO A 652 34.65 40.18 -12.12
CA PRO A 652 33.50 41.07 -12.05
C PRO A 652 32.86 40.96 -10.66
N VAL A 653 32.76 42.10 -9.98
CA VAL A 653 32.14 42.26 -8.66
C VAL A 653 30.67 41.89 -8.75
N MET A 654 30.12 41.24 -7.73
CA MET A 654 28.69 41.01 -7.63
C MET A 654 27.91 42.34 -7.55
N VAL A 655 27.02 42.59 -8.51
CA VAL A 655 26.19 43.80 -8.55
C VAL A 655 24.71 43.46 -8.61
N ILE A 656 23.98 43.93 -7.62
CA ILE A 656 22.53 44.14 -7.67
C ILE A 656 22.34 45.66 -7.63
N HIS A 657 21.77 46.23 -8.70
CA HIS A 657 21.57 47.67 -8.76
C HIS A 657 20.59 48.12 -7.68
N PRO A 658 20.82 49.28 -7.01
CA PRO A 658 19.86 49.86 -6.08
C PRO A 658 18.48 50.02 -6.74
N ASP A 659 17.44 49.92 -5.93
CA ASP A 659 16.02 49.94 -6.31
C ASP A 659 15.55 48.74 -7.13
N THR A 660 16.41 47.78 -7.48
CA THR A 660 15.99 46.64 -8.29
C THR A 660 14.93 45.81 -7.57
N VAL A 661 15.10 45.57 -6.27
CA VAL A 661 14.22 44.70 -5.48
C VAL A 661 12.99 45.48 -5.03
N SER A 662 13.15 46.73 -4.59
CA SER A 662 12.04 47.57 -4.09
C SER A 662 10.96 47.86 -5.15
N LYS A 663 11.30 47.81 -6.45
CA LYS A 663 10.34 47.99 -7.56
C LYS A 663 9.53 46.74 -7.89
N LEU A 664 9.91 45.57 -7.38
CA LEU A 664 9.18 44.31 -7.57
C LEU A 664 7.99 44.23 -6.60
N ILE A 665 7.04 45.14 -6.75
CA ILE A 665 5.92 45.32 -5.81
C ILE A 665 4.99 44.10 -5.66
N SER A 666 4.99 43.19 -6.63
CA SER A 666 4.18 41.96 -6.63
C SER A 666 4.93 40.73 -6.10
N LEU A 667 6.17 40.90 -5.63
CA LEU A 667 7.06 39.81 -5.27
C LEU A 667 6.57 39.09 -4.01
N GLU A 668 6.22 37.81 -4.16
CA GLU A 668 5.76 36.93 -3.08
C GLU A 668 6.89 36.02 -2.56
N GLU A 669 7.85 35.67 -3.42
CA GLU A 669 9.01 34.84 -3.08
C GLU A 669 10.31 35.46 -3.59
N LEU A 670 11.24 35.68 -2.67
CA LEU A 670 12.62 36.01 -2.99
C LEU A 670 13.56 34.94 -2.45
N SER A 671 14.37 34.38 -3.34
CA SER A 671 15.46 33.47 -2.97
C SER A 671 16.76 34.00 -3.54
N ILE A 672 17.69 34.34 -2.64
CA ILE A 672 19.06 34.68 -2.99
C ILE A 672 19.98 33.69 -2.28
N GLY A 673 20.45 32.69 -3.03
CA GLY A 673 21.46 31.74 -2.58
C GLY A 673 22.86 32.35 -2.68
N ILE A 674 23.62 32.31 -1.59
CA ILE A 674 24.98 32.86 -1.54
C ILE A 674 25.90 31.76 -1.00
N ASP A 675 27.08 31.63 -1.60
CA ASP A 675 28.16 30.86 -0.98
C ASP A 675 28.55 31.53 0.35
N HIS A 676 28.59 30.79 1.44
CA HIS A 676 28.86 31.32 2.79
C HIS A 676 30.25 31.96 2.91
N HIS A 677 31.19 31.64 2.01
CA HIS A 677 32.49 32.30 1.92
C HIS A 677 32.51 33.58 1.06
N ASN A 678 31.36 33.98 0.51
CA ASN A 678 31.25 35.15 -0.34
C ASN A 678 31.36 36.46 0.47
N THR A 679 32.56 37.03 0.53
CA THR A 679 32.82 38.30 1.22
C THR A 679 32.24 39.52 0.51
N GLU A 680 31.96 39.45 -0.80
CA GLU A 680 31.34 40.55 -1.55
C GLU A 680 29.89 40.76 -1.11
N TRP A 681 29.19 39.68 -0.72
CA TRP A 681 27.82 39.74 -0.19
C TRP A 681 27.69 40.66 1.01
N ASN A 682 28.68 40.62 1.92
CA ASN A 682 28.69 41.44 3.13
C ASN A 682 28.66 42.94 2.83
N ASN A 683 29.13 43.36 1.64
CA ASN A 683 29.16 44.77 1.25
C ASN A 683 27.83 45.25 0.63
N ILE A 684 27.01 44.34 0.09
CA ILE A 684 25.78 44.71 -0.63
C ILE A 684 24.49 44.35 0.12
N VAL A 685 24.55 43.37 1.03
CA VAL A 685 23.36 42.83 1.71
C VAL A 685 22.59 43.89 2.49
N GLY A 686 23.28 44.84 3.13
CA GLY A 686 22.62 45.91 3.89
C GLY A 686 21.68 46.77 3.03
N ALA A 687 22.15 47.16 1.85
CA ALA A 687 21.34 47.94 0.90
C ALA A 687 20.14 47.13 0.39
N ILE A 688 20.33 45.84 0.10
CA ILE A 688 19.24 44.95 -0.32
C ILE A 688 18.20 44.82 0.81
N VAL A 689 18.63 44.68 2.06
CA VAL A 689 17.72 44.60 3.21
C VAL A 689 16.87 45.87 3.36
N GLU A 690 17.44 47.06 3.13
CA GLU A 690 16.66 48.31 3.11
C GLU A 690 15.57 48.33 2.02
N GLU A 691 15.77 47.60 0.92
CA GLU A 691 14.74 47.42 -0.10
C GLU A 691 13.69 46.37 0.31
N LEU A 692 14.12 45.28 0.97
CA LEU A 692 13.24 44.17 1.37
C LEU A 692 12.17 44.59 2.37
N VAL A 693 12.48 45.51 3.28
CA VAL A 693 11.54 45.92 4.34
C VAL A 693 10.25 46.55 3.79
N GLY A 694 10.31 47.15 2.60
CA GLY A 694 9.17 47.77 1.93
C GLY A 694 8.30 46.81 1.11
N LEU A 695 8.70 45.54 0.94
CA LEU A 695 7.93 44.59 0.14
C LEU A 695 6.72 44.06 0.92
N GLU A 696 5.53 44.49 0.53
CA GLU A 696 4.28 44.17 1.22
C GLU A 696 3.72 42.77 0.95
N GLU A 697 3.98 42.22 -0.25
CA GLU A 697 3.45 40.92 -0.68
C GLU A 697 4.41 39.75 -0.43
N LEU A 698 5.61 40.02 0.10
CA LEU A 698 6.61 38.99 0.37
C LEU A 698 6.09 38.01 1.44
N THR A 699 6.07 36.72 1.12
CA THR A 699 5.63 35.66 2.04
C THR A 699 6.61 34.50 2.11
N THR A 700 7.59 34.44 1.20
CA THR A 700 8.65 33.44 1.17
C THR A 700 10.01 34.11 1.01
N LEU A 701 10.94 33.83 1.92
CA LEU A 701 12.29 34.40 1.88
C LEU A 701 13.35 33.33 2.10
N CYS A 702 14.26 33.17 1.13
CA CYS A 702 15.47 32.38 1.27
C CYS A 702 16.66 33.32 1.18
N PHE A 703 17.33 33.58 2.31
CA PHE A 703 18.27 34.70 2.42
C PHE A 703 19.34 34.47 3.47
N TYR A 704 20.54 34.99 3.20
CA TYR A 704 21.69 34.92 4.09
C TYR A 704 21.97 36.27 4.75
N PHE A 705 21.95 36.31 6.09
CA PHE A 705 22.31 37.46 6.90
C PHE A 705 23.68 37.21 7.56
N PRO A 706 24.74 37.94 7.19
CA PRO A 706 26.08 37.74 7.75
C PRO A 706 26.20 38.00 9.25
N GLY A 707 25.31 38.84 9.80
CA GLY A 707 25.29 39.20 11.22
C GLY A 707 24.03 39.95 11.62
N GLU A 708 23.94 40.29 12.91
CA GLU A 708 22.75 40.95 13.49
C GLU A 708 22.47 42.32 12.85
N ASP A 709 23.50 43.08 12.47
CA ASP A 709 23.35 44.43 11.91
C ASP A 709 22.48 44.45 10.63
N CYS A 710 22.54 43.38 9.83
CA CYS A 710 21.71 43.24 8.63
C CYS A 710 20.37 42.56 8.93
N LEU A 711 20.30 41.72 9.96
CA LEU A 711 19.07 41.00 10.32
C LEU A 711 18.07 41.91 11.04
N ARG A 712 18.55 42.76 11.96
CA ARG A 712 17.71 43.61 12.80
C ARG A 712 16.80 44.54 11.99
N PRO A 713 17.27 45.27 10.94
CA PRO A 713 16.38 46.09 10.12
C PRO A 713 15.25 45.26 9.48
N PHE A 714 15.55 44.08 8.94
CA PHE A 714 14.53 43.21 8.37
C PHE A 714 13.45 42.84 9.41
N ILE A 715 13.85 42.35 10.58
CA ILE A 715 12.91 41.92 11.61
C ILE A 715 12.09 43.10 12.16
N CYS A 716 12.74 44.23 12.45
CA CYS A 716 12.07 45.36 13.10
C CYS A 716 11.24 46.24 12.16
N GLN A 717 11.56 46.28 10.86
CA GLN A 717 10.99 47.26 9.94
C GLN A 717 10.20 46.64 8.78
N SER A 718 10.35 45.34 8.51
CA SER A 718 9.66 44.70 7.38
C SER A 718 8.14 44.70 7.57
N VAL A 719 7.44 45.27 6.59
CA VAL A 719 5.97 45.33 6.58
C VAL A 719 5.36 43.95 6.42
N SER A 720 5.95 43.10 5.58
CA SER A 720 5.46 41.73 5.34
C SER A 720 5.74 40.80 6.52
N TRP A 721 6.91 40.92 7.16
CA TRP A 721 7.28 40.07 8.29
C TRP A 721 6.40 40.33 9.52
N ASN A 722 6.13 41.61 9.80
CA ASN A 722 5.37 42.04 10.97
C ASN A 722 3.85 42.05 10.75
N ARG A 723 3.37 41.58 9.59
CA ARG A 723 1.93 41.46 9.31
C ARG A 723 1.36 40.28 10.11
N GLU A 724 0.65 40.55 11.19
CA GLU A 724 -0.01 39.53 12.01
C GLU A 724 -1.33 39.05 11.39
N ASN A 725 -1.61 37.75 11.50
CA ASN A 725 -2.92 37.15 11.25
C ASN A 725 -3.43 36.41 12.52
N MET A 726 -4.62 35.81 12.49
CA MET A 726 -5.19 35.10 13.65
C MET A 726 -4.33 33.92 14.19
N GLN A 727 -3.27 33.52 13.49
CA GLN A 727 -2.35 32.42 13.83
C GLN A 727 -0.90 32.87 14.08
N GLY A 728 -0.60 34.18 14.08
CA GLY A 728 0.74 34.74 14.27
C GLY A 728 1.35 35.33 12.98
N ASN A 729 2.67 35.14 12.76
CA ASN A 729 3.41 35.67 11.61
C ASN A 729 2.92 35.05 10.28
N ASN A 730 2.51 35.94 9.34
CA ASN A 730 1.89 35.61 8.07
C ASN A 730 2.85 35.09 6.98
N PHE A 731 4.16 34.98 7.25
CA PHE A 731 5.10 34.36 6.32
C PHE A 731 4.73 32.90 6.07
N ARG A 732 4.63 32.51 4.79
CA ARG A 732 4.32 31.16 4.32
C ARG A 732 5.49 30.21 4.55
N SER A 733 6.71 30.64 4.24
CA SER A 733 7.93 29.85 4.40
C SER A 733 9.14 30.76 4.49
N PHE A 734 10.21 30.31 5.11
CA PHE A 734 11.50 31.00 5.02
C PHE A 734 12.64 30.01 5.19
N ASN A 735 13.77 30.30 4.56
CA ASN A 735 15.05 29.64 4.80
C ASN A 735 16.07 30.73 5.08
N ILE A 736 16.24 31.02 6.36
CA ILE A 736 17.07 32.13 6.83
C ILE A 736 18.34 31.55 7.44
N ILE A 737 19.49 32.00 6.94
CA ILE A 737 20.80 31.69 7.50
C ILE A 737 21.34 32.96 8.17
N VAL A 738 21.82 32.83 9.41
CA VAL A 738 22.40 33.92 10.18
C VAL A 738 23.81 33.56 10.65
N GLY A 739 24.78 34.45 10.42
CA GLY A 739 26.16 34.33 10.91
C GLY A 739 27.13 33.59 9.96
N HIS A 740 28.36 33.33 10.38
CA HIS A 740 29.40 32.71 9.53
C HIS A 740 30.12 31.58 10.27
N HIS A 741 30.36 30.46 9.59
CA HIS A 741 31.14 29.33 10.12
C HIS A 741 32.43 29.06 9.31
N GLN A 742 33.52 28.66 9.97
CA GLN A 742 34.87 28.56 9.37
C GLN A 742 35.22 27.18 8.80
N THR A 743 34.49 26.11 9.11
CA THR A 743 34.81 24.75 8.63
C THR A 743 34.17 24.43 7.29
N ASN A 744 34.89 23.64 6.48
CA ASN A 744 34.48 23.20 5.15
C ASN A 744 33.34 22.18 5.23
N ASN A 745 32.33 22.39 4.38
CA ASN A 745 31.19 21.52 4.08
C ASN A 745 30.15 21.34 5.21
N PRO A 746 29.35 22.38 5.53
CA PRO A 746 27.98 22.09 5.94
C PRO A 746 27.30 21.27 4.83
N SER A 747 26.54 20.24 5.21
CA SER A 747 25.70 19.45 4.30
C SER A 747 25.00 20.37 3.30
N GLU A 748 25.19 20.06 2.01
CA GLU A 748 24.79 20.87 0.85
C GLU A 748 23.42 21.55 1.07
N PHE A 749 23.41 22.88 0.93
CA PHE A 749 22.22 23.71 1.03
C PHE A 749 21.20 23.29 -0.04
N ASP A 750 20.26 22.39 0.29
CA ASP A 750 19.24 21.96 -0.66
C ASP A 750 18.11 22.99 -0.76
N ILE A 751 18.34 24.02 -1.58
CA ILE A 751 17.36 25.05 -1.97
C ILE A 751 16.10 24.43 -2.61
N SER A 752 16.12 23.14 -2.98
CA SER A 752 14.95 22.46 -3.52
C SER A 752 13.85 22.22 -2.48
N GLU A 753 14.16 22.33 -1.18
CA GLU A 753 13.22 22.06 -0.08
C GLU A 753 12.52 23.32 0.48
N CYS A 754 12.78 24.51 -0.08
CA CYS A 754 12.33 25.79 0.47
C CYS A 754 10.82 26.10 0.33
N SER A 755 9.98 25.14 -0.09
CA SER A 755 8.60 25.42 -0.47
C SER A 755 7.53 25.31 0.62
N THR A 756 7.83 24.67 1.76
CA THR A 756 6.85 24.51 2.88
C THR A 756 7.43 24.50 4.29
N GLU A 757 8.73 24.78 4.46
CA GLU A 757 9.36 24.73 5.78
C GLU A 757 9.86 26.11 6.20
N LYS A 758 9.69 26.41 7.49
CA LYS A 758 10.21 27.61 8.15
C LYS A 758 11.52 27.20 8.81
N HIS A 759 12.62 27.38 8.10
CA HIS A 759 13.95 26.92 8.48
C HIS A 759 14.84 28.08 8.92
N LEU A 760 15.51 27.91 10.04
CA LEU A 760 16.52 28.82 10.55
C LEU A 760 17.83 28.07 10.79
N ARG A 761 18.91 28.55 10.16
CA ARG A 761 20.27 28.16 10.51
C ARG A 761 20.97 29.32 11.20
N PHE A 762 21.52 29.06 12.37
CA PHE A 762 22.34 30.02 13.11
C PHE A 762 23.75 29.49 13.25
N SER A 763 24.71 30.15 12.61
CA SER A 763 26.07 29.69 12.41
C SER A 763 27.09 30.66 12.99
N GLY A 764 27.95 30.18 13.88
CA GLY A 764 28.98 30.99 14.53
C GLY A 764 28.44 32.12 15.40
N GLY A 765 29.28 32.61 16.31
CA GLY A 765 28.93 33.69 17.26
C GLY A 765 29.15 33.32 18.72
N GLY A 766 28.96 34.32 19.59
CA GLY A 766 29.08 34.21 21.04
C GLY A 766 27.72 34.26 21.73
N SER A 767 27.07 35.42 21.73
CA SER A 767 25.72 35.61 22.29
C SER A 767 24.64 35.31 21.25
N VAL A 768 23.49 34.82 21.70
CA VAL A 768 22.29 34.61 20.88
C VAL A 768 21.46 35.90 20.86
N PRO A 769 21.29 36.59 19.71
CA PRO A 769 20.51 37.82 19.63
C PRO A 769 19.00 37.59 19.77
N ASP A 770 18.28 38.57 20.32
CA ASP A 770 16.80 38.55 20.39
C ASP A 770 16.14 38.42 19.01
N THR A 771 16.77 38.95 17.96
CA THR A 771 16.28 38.86 16.58
C THR A 771 16.28 37.42 16.07
N VAL A 772 17.28 36.61 16.44
CA VAL A 772 17.33 35.18 16.10
C VAL A 772 16.24 34.42 16.85
N LEU A 773 16.01 34.76 18.13
CA LEU A 773 14.95 34.15 18.93
C LEU A 773 13.55 34.45 18.38
N GLN A 774 13.30 35.66 17.85
CA GLN A 774 12.03 36.00 17.19
C GLN A 774 11.78 35.16 15.93
N ILE A 775 12.80 34.88 15.13
CA ILE A 775 12.66 34.00 13.96
C ILE A 775 12.42 32.56 14.40
N LEU A 776 13.18 32.09 15.41
CA LEU A 776 13.08 30.74 15.93
C LEU A 776 11.66 30.41 16.43
N GLN A 777 10.98 31.37 17.05
CA GLN A 777 9.59 31.23 17.50
C GLN A 777 8.63 30.78 16.38
N HIS A 778 8.95 31.09 15.12
CA HIS A 778 8.14 30.73 13.96
C HIS A 778 8.73 29.56 13.16
N ALA A 779 9.89 29.02 13.54
CA ALA A 779 10.57 27.97 12.79
C ALA A 779 9.99 26.57 13.08
N TYR A 780 10.05 25.71 12.07
CA TYR A 780 9.82 24.26 12.17
C TYR A 780 11.11 23.46 12.08
N SER A 781 12.17 24.04 11.52
CA SER A 781 13.48 23.43 11.41
C SER A 781 14.54 24.40 11.91
N PHE A 782 15.43 23.91 12.78
CA PHE A 782 16.49 24.73 13.37
C PHE A 782 17.84 24.02 13.30
N GLU A 783 18.86 24.76 12.86
CA GLU A 783 20.26 24.31 12.88
C GLU A 783 21.12 25.27 13.69
N LEU A 784 21.82 24.75 14.70
CA LEU A 784 22.83 25.48 15.46
C LEU A 784 24.21 24.92 15.12
N ILE A 785 25.05 25.71 14.46
CA ILE A 785 26.33 25.24 13.92
C ILE A 785 27.50 26.08 14.42
N GLY A 786 28.50 25.43 15.03
CA GLY A 786 29.80 26.03 15.27
C GLY A 786 29.82 27.14 16.32
N HIS A 787 28.93 27.08 17.30
CA HIS A 787 28.84 28.08 18.36
C HIS A 787 29.84 27.80 19.48
N GLN A 788 30.56 28.84 19.91
CA GLN A 788 31.64 28.70 20.88
C GLN A 788 31.22 28.94 22.34
N ASN A 789 30.09 29.59 22.60
CA ASN A 789 29.69 29.95 23.97
C ASN A 789 28.36 29.31 24.41
N VAL A 790 27.66 28.62 23.51
CA VAL A 790 26.35 28.01 23.82
C VAL A 790 26.57 26.68 24.53
N THR A 791 26.19 26.62 25.81
CA THR A 791 26.37 25.44 26.66
C THR A 791 25.17 24.49 26.65
N ASN A 792 23.98 25.00 26.33
CA ASN A 792 22.73 24.24 26.10
C ASN A 792 21.69 25.09 25.35
N LEU A 793 20.67 24.42 24.76
CA LEU A 793 19.56 25.09 24.09
C LEU A 793 18.51 25.65 25.05
N SER A 794 18.55 25.34 26.35
CA SER A 794 17.58 25.87 27.31
C SER A 794 17.60 27.40 27.40
N LEU A 795 18.73 28.02 27.05
CA LEU A 795 18.89 29.47 26.92
C LEU A 795 17.97 30.11 25.87
N PHE A 796 17.43 29.32 24.92
CA PHE A 796 16.57 29.81 23.84
C PHE A 796 15.09 29.89 24.26
N GLY A 797 14.71 29.29 25.39
CA GLY A 797 13.33 29.28 25.90
C GLY A 797 12.47 28.14 25.35
N ALA A 798 11.67 27.51 26.24
CA ALA A 798 10.84 26.35 25.92
C ALA A 798 9.81 26.62 24.81
N ASP A 799 9.16 27.78 24.89
CA ASP A 799 8.11 28.25 23.98
C ASP A 799 8.62 28.33 22.53
N ARG A 800 9.86 28.76 22.34
CA ARG A 800 10.48 28.90 21.00
C ARG A 800 10.92 27.57 20.42
N LEU A 801 11.33 26.63 21.27
CA LEU A 801 11.71 25.27 20.86
C LEU A 801 10.50 24.35 20.68
N GLY A 802 9.33 24.71 21.22
CA GLY A 802 8.12 23.88 21.21
C GLY A 802 7.63 23.56 19.80
N GLY A 803 7.69 24.53 18.88
CA GLY A 803 7.19 24.43 17.50
C GLY A 803 8.08 23.65 16.52
N LEU A 804 9.29 23.28 16.92
CA LEU A 804 10.26 22.62 16.03
C LEU A 804 9.87 21.17 15.74
N GLU A 805 9.96 20.79 14.47
CA GLU A 805 9.86 19.41 13.99
C GLU A 805 11.24 18.79 13.72
N ILE A 806 12.24 19.60 13.36
CA ILE A 806 13.61 19.16 13.08
C ILE A 806 14.60 20.06 13.81
N CYS A 807 15.56 19.46 14.51
CA CYS A 807 16.65 20.18 15.18
C CYS A 807 17.98 19.50 14.87
N LYS A 808 18.95 20.27 14.39
CA LYS A 808 20.33 19.83 14.15
C LYS A 808 21.30 20.69 14.94
N ILE A 809 22.24 20.06 15.62
CA ILE A 809 23.28 20.73 16.39
C ILE A 809 24.61 20.14 15.96
N GLU A 810 25.52 21.01 15.56
CA GLU A 810 26.79 20.62 14.96
C GLU A 810 27.93 21.52 15.45
N GLU A 811 29.08 20.93 15.79
CA GLU A 811 30.33 21.67 16.10
C GLU A 811 30.20 22.70 17.26
N CYS A 812 29.26 22.49 18.19
CA CYS A 812 29.07 23.36 19.36
C CYS A 812 29.97 22.89 20.52
N ASN A 813 31.24 23.30 20.49
CA ASN A 813 32.31 22.69 21.30
C ASN A 813 32.20 22.86 22.82
N GLU A 814 31.49 23.89 23.29
CA GLU A 814 31.28 24.13 24.73
C GLU A 814 29.95 23.56 25.26
N MET A 815 29.20 22.85 24.42
CA MET A 815 27.91 22.27 24.81
C MET A 815 28.10 21.01 25.65
N GLU A 816 27.74 21.09 26.93
CA GLU A 816 27.77 19.96 27.86
C GLU A 816 26.46 19.18 27.89
N SER A 817 25.35 19.88 27.60
CA SER A 817 24.02 19.26 27.48
C SER A 817 23.19 19.87 26.36
N ILE A 818 22.34 19.09 25.69
CA ILE A 818 21.44 19.67 24.66
C ILE A 818 20.31 20.46 25.33
N ILE A 819 19.63 19.85 26.30
CA ILE A 819 18.63 20.54 27.15
C ILE A 819 18.96 20.30 28.61
N ASP A 820 18.93 21.40 29.36
CA ASP A 820 18.90 21.42 30.82
C ASP A 820 17.44 21.69 31.27
N GLY A 821 16.78 20.63 31.74
CA GLY A 821 15.40 20.62 32.23
C GLY A 821 15.19 21.47 33.49
N ASP A 822 16.24 21.68 34.28
CA ASP A 822 16.19 22.55 35.46
C ASP A 822 16.15 24.04 35.05
N MET A 823 16.57 24.36 33.81
CA MET A 823 16.61 25.73 33.28
C MET A 823 15.47 26.06 32.32
N ILE A 824 14.96 25.08 31.57
CA ILE A 824 14.07 25.34 30.41
C ILE A 824 12.71 25.95 30.78
N GLY A 825 12.19 25.65 31.98
CA GLY A 825 10.97 26.27 32.51
C GLY A 825 9.73 26.16 31.60
N GLY A 826 9.46 24.99 31.01
CA GLY A 826 8.32 24.77 30.12
C GLY A 826 8.40 23.47 29.30
N VAL A 827 7.59 23.38 28.25
CA VAL A 827 7.56 22.23 27.32
C VAL A 827 8.38 22.56 26.08
N ALA A 828 9.61 22.05 26.00
CA ALA A 828 10.43 22.15 24.80
C ALA A 828 10.19 20.97 23.85
N PHE A 829 10.42 21.13 22.55
CA PHE A 829 10.40 20.04 21.58
C PHE A 829 9.10 19.20 21.58
N GLN A 830 7.95 19.83 21.80
CA GLN A 830 6.64 19.17 21.80
C GLN A 830 6.34 18.50 20.45
N PHE A 831 6.75 19.14 19.35
CA PHE A 831 6.48 18.67 17.99
C PHE A 831 7.69 18.03 17.29
N LEU A 832 8.81 17.86 17.99
CA LEU A 832 10.07 17.43 17.40
C LEU A 832 9.98 15.98 16.88
N LYS A 833 10.26 15.80 15.59
CA LYS A 833 10.28 14.51 14.88
C LYS A 833 11.69 14.01 14.63
N GLN A 834 12.65 14.90 14.42
CA GLN A 834 14.05 14.53 14.15
C GLN A 834 15.02 15.36 14.98
N LEU A 835 15.97 14.68 15.62
CA LEU A 835 17.08 15.31 16.34
C LEU A 835 18.41 14.76 15.84
N HIS A 836 19.28 15.66 15.41
CA HIS A 836 20.60 15.34 14.86
C HIS A 836 21.65 16.06 15.72
N ILE A 837 22.56 15.29 16.32
CA ILE A 837 23.62 15.80 17.20
C ILE A 837 24.94 15.28 16.64
N ILE A 838 25.78 16.19 16.15
CA ILE A 838 26.95 15.84 15.34
C ILE A 838 28.16 16.63 15.87
N ASN A 839 29.27 15.94 16.11
CA ASN A 839 30.55 16.56 16.48
C ASN A 839 30.42 17.52 17.70
N ILE A 840 29.92 16.99 18.82
CA ILE A 840 29.79 17.74 20.08
C ILE A 840 30.76 17.15 21.11
N PRO A 841 32.02 17.65 21.15
CA PRO A 841 33.10 16.99 21.88
C PRO A 841 32.90 16.93 23.39
N LYS A 842 32.30 17.96 24.01
CA LYS A 842 32.07 18.04 25.46
C LYS A 842 30.71 17.52 25.91
N LEU A 843 29.93 16.90 25.02
CA LEU A 843 28.57 16.45 25.37
C LEU A 843 28.63 15.33 26.42
N VAL A 844 28.10 15.63 27.62
CA VAL A 844 27.99 14.66 28.72
C VAL A 844 26.56 14.13 28.85
N HIS A 845 25.56 14.96 28.50
CA HIS A 845 24.16 14.59 28.58
C HIS A 845 23.41 15.07 27.35
N ILE A 846 22.59 14.24 26.70
CA ILE A 846 21.60 14.82 25.78
C ILE A 846 20.56 15.61 26.59
N TRP A 847 20.13 15.04 27.71
CA TRP A 847 19.11 15.61 28.60
C TRP A 847 19.64 15.62 30.03
N LYS A 848 19.68 16.80 30.64
CA LYS A 848 20.05 16.99 32.04
C LYS A 848 18.82 17.43 32.83
N GLY A 849 18.58 16.82 33.99
CA GLY A 849 17.43 17.15 34.84
C GLY A 849 16.10 16.57 34.33
N LEU A 850 14.99 17.00 34.94
CA LEU A 850 13.65 16.53 34.58
C LEU A 850 13.06 17.34 33.42
N VAL A 851 12.59 16.66 32.39
CA VAL A 851 11.94 17.28 31.22
C VAL A 851 10.44 16.97 31.25
N SER A 852 9.60 17.94 30.88
CA SER A 852 8.13 17.79 30.88
C SER A 852 7.70 16.59 30.02
N PRO A 853 6.74 15.75 30.45
CA PRO A 853 6.30 14.54 29.73
C PRO A 853 5.83 14.75 28.29
N GLU A 854 5.43 15.97 27.93
CA GLU A 854 4.96 16.33 26.59
C GLU A 854 6.11 16.55 25.60
N SER A 855 7.33 16.77 26.11
CA SER A 855 8.54 17.00 25.33
C SER A 855 8.97 15.72 24.62
N LEU A 856 9.47 15.82 23.38
CA LEU A 856 9.99 14.69 22.59
C LEU A 856 8.97 13.56 22.31
N SER A 857 7.71 13.73 22.69
CA SER A 857 6.64 12.73 22.53
C SER A 857 6.37 12.36 21.07
N ARG A 858 6.83 13.18 20.11
CA ARG A 858 6.71 12.94 18.66
C ARG A 858 8.04 12.54 17.98
N LEU A 859 9.12 12.37 18.73
CA LEU A 859 10.44 12.09 18.17
C LEU A 859 10.42 10.74 17.46
N THR A 860 10.76 10.73 16.17
CA THR A 860 10.78 9.54 15.29
C THR A 860 12.20 9.14 14.89
N LYS A 861 13.13 10.09 14.81
CA LYS A 861 14.52 9.86 14.41
C LYS A 861 15.48 10.56 15.37
N LEU A 862 16.45 9.82 15.89
CA LEU A 862 17.57 10.34 16.66
C LEU A 862 18.88 9.89 16.02
N ILE A 863 19.72 10.86 15.66
CA ILE A 863 21.06 10.62 15.09
C ILE A 863 22.09 11.27 16.01
N LEU A 864 23.07 10.48 16.45
CA LEU A 864 24.20 10.93 17.24
C LEU A 864 25.51 10.53 16.55
N LYS A 865 26.36 11.51 16.21
CA LYS A 865 27.65 11.26 15.56
C LYS A 865 28.77 12.04 16.24
N ASP A 866 29.95 11.45 16.34
CA ASP A 866 31.18 12.12 16.77
C ASP A 866 31.04 12.85 18.12
N CYS A 867 30.38 12.21 19.09
CA CYS A 867 30.22 12.73 20.45
C CYS A 867 31.06 11.88 21.42
N PRO A 868 32.38 12.12 21.51
CA PRO A 868 33.32 11.23 22.18
C PRO A 868 33.17 11.18 23.70
N SER A 869 32.66 12.23 24.36
CA SER A 869 32.52 12.27 25.83
C SER A 869 31.25 11.62 26.38
N LEU A 870 30.30 11.24 25.53
CA LEU A 870 29.02 10.70 25.96
C LEU A 870 29.16 9.22 26.36
N GLU A 871 29.02 8.93 27.66
CA GLU A 871 29.13 7.55 28.16
C GLU A 871 27.85 6.71 27.96
N ASN A 872 26.67 7.33 28.07
CA ASN A 872 25.37 6.67 27.91
C ASN A 872 24.42 7.56 27.11
N LEU A 873 23.64 6.99 26.19
CA LEU A 873 22.66 7.76 25.41
C LEU A 873 21.46 8.18 26.27
N PHE A 874 20.97 7.26 27.09
CA PHE A 874 19.85 7.47 28.00
C PHE A 874 20.24 7.13 29.44
N SER A 875 20.30 8.15 30.30
CA SER A 875 20.66 7.97 31.72
C SER A 875 19.46 7.54 32.58
N LYS A 876 19.77 6.85 33.67
CA LYS A 876 18.82 6.31 34.66
C LYS A 876 18.03 7.38 35.41
N ALA A 877 18.63 8.55 35.61
CA ALA A 877 18.13 9.58 36.51
C ALA A 877 16.90 10.35 35.99
N HIS A 878 16.54 10.23 34.69
CA HIS A 878 15.67 11.21 34.04
C HIS A 878 14.44 10.64 33.32
N GLY A 879 14.24 9.31 33.27
CA GLY A 879 12.99 8.67 32.79
C GLY A 879 12.58 8.96 31.33
N ILE A 880 13.44 9.63 30.54
CA ILE A 880 13.09 10.18 29.22
C ILE A 880 12.77 9.11 28.17
N VAL A 881 13.34 7.92 28.32
CA VAL A 881 13.13 6.78 27.39
C VAL A 881 11.66 6.39 27.30
N GLN A 882 10.92 6.53 28.40
CA GLN A 882 9.48 6.24 28.46
C GLN A 882 8.66 7.26 27.66
N GLN A 883 9.19 8.47 27.44
CA GLN A 883 8.52 9.54 26.67
C GLN A 883 8.70 9.37 25.16
N LEU A 884 9.73 8.63 24.72
CA LEU A 884 10.09 8.42 23.31
C LEU A 884 9.23 7.36 22.63
N VAL A 885 7.91 7.44 22.80
CA VAL A 885 6.94 6.45 22.32
C VAL A 885 6.82 6.36 20.79
N GLN A 886 7.24 7.40 20.07
CA GLN A 886 7.19 7.45 18.60
C GLN A 886 8.54 7.14 17.92
N LEU A 887 9.61 6.87 18.67
CA LEU A 887 10.95 6.71 18.09
C LEU A 887 10.98 5.48 17.18
N GLN A 888 11.36 5.67 15.92
CA GLN A 888 11.40 4.65 14.88
C GLN A 888 12.82 4.34 14.43
N HIS A 889 13.72 5.31 14.45
CA HIS A 889 15.09 5.15 13.97
C HIS A 889 16.09 5.75 14.95
N LEU A 890 17.07 4.94 15.34
CA LEU A 890 18.19 5.33 16.19
C LEU A 890 19.50 5.04 15.46
N GLU A 891 20.34 6.06 15.28
CA GLU A 891 21.66 5.97 14.67
C GLU A 891 22.71 6.55 15.63
N VAL A 892 23.72 5.76 15.97
CA VAL A 892 24.85 6.18 16.83
C VAL A 892 26.16 5.79 16.17
N GLU A 893 27.01 6.77 15.92
CA GLU A 893 28.25 6.60 15.16
C GLU A 893 29.42 7.36 15.80
N HIS A 894 30.61 6.74 15.87
CA HIS A 894 31.85 7.38 16.36
C HIS A 894 31.78 7.97 17.79
N CYS A 895 30.98 7.39 18.69
CA CYS A 895 30.95 7.75 20.12
C CYS A 895 31.86 6.83 20.95
N LEU A 896 33.13 7.24 21.11
CA LEU A 896 34.21 6.37 21.61
C LEU A 896 34.08 5.96 23.09
N GLU A 897 33.52 6.81 23.95
CA GLU A 897 33.33 6.51 25.38
C GLU A 897 32.00 5.85 25.70
N MET A 898 31.15 5.59 24.71
CA MET A 898 29.83 5.01 24.94
C MET A 898 29.92 3.58 25.47
N LYS A 899 29.42 3.35 26.69
CA LYS A 899 29.44 2.05 27.40
C LYS A 899 28.12 1.31 27.25
N GLU A 900 27.00 2.01 27.40
CA GLU A 900 25.64 1.47 27.28
C GLU A 900 24.76 2.44 26.47
N ILE A 901 23.78 1.93 25.70
CA ILE A 901 22.77 2.82 25.08
C ILE A 901 21.77 3.29 26.14
N ILE A 902 21.31 2.38 27.00
CA ILE A 902 20.44 2.71 28.15
C ILE A 902 21.11 2.24 29.43
N GLU A 903 21.23 3.15 30.41
CA GLU A 903 21.84 2.86 31.70
C GLU A 903 21.02 1.86 32.54
N THR A 904 21.71 0.85 33.07
CA THR A 904 21.19 -0.25 33.90
C THR A 904 20.34 0.14 35.14
N GLY A 905 19.16 -0.47 35.29
CA GLY A 905 18.30 -0.41 36.50
C GLY A 905 17.29 0.73 36.55
N SER A 906 16.83 1.21 35.41
CA SER A 906 15.66 2.08 35.27
C SER A 906 14.41 1.20 35.13
N ASP A 907 13.31 1.51 35.80
CA ASP A 907 12.05 0.76 35.65
C ASP A 907 11.43 1.11 34.29
N VAL A 908 11.85 0.43 33.22
CA VAL A 908 11.53 0.81 31.82
C VAL A 908 10.58 -0.18 31.14
N SER A 909 9.54 -0.60 31.85
CA SER A 909 8.47 -1.38 31.22
C SER A 909 7.90 -0.63 30.00
N ALA A 910 7.97 -1.28 28.82
CA ALA A 910 7.35 -0.85 27.55
C ALA A 910 7.87 0.44 26.86
N ALA A 911 9.13 0.83 27.01
CA ALA A 911 9.67 1.97 26.26
C ALA A 911 9.98 1.67 24.77
N LEU A 912 10.06 2.71 23.95
CA LEU A 912 10.34 2.68 22.50
C LEU A 912 9.51 1.65 21.67
N PRO A 913 8.18 1.55 21.85
CA PRO A 913 7.34 0.53 21.20
C PRO A 913 7.33 0.60 19.66
N LYS A 914 7.72 1.74 19.08
CA LYS A 914 7.73 1.96 17.63
C LYS A 914 9.11 1.84 16.98
N LEU A 915 10.14 1.45 17.73
CA LEU A 915 11.51 1.40 17.21
C LEU A 915 11.63 0.33 16.10
N LYS A 916 11.96 0.77 14.88
CA LYS A 916 12.10 -0.07 13.69
C LYS A 916 13.55 -0.35 13.31
N THR A 917 14.42 0.64 13.47
CA THR A 917 15.80 0.59 13.00
C THR A 917 16.78 1.04 14.08
N ILE A 918 17.84 0.24 14.27
CA ILE A 918 18.97 0.55 15.14
C ILE A 918 20.25 0.44 14.30
N GLU A 919 21.03 1.51 14.22
CA GLU A 919 22.35 1.53 13.57
C GLU A 919 23.43 1.96 14.57
N LEU A 920 24.40 1.09 14.82
CA LEU A 920 25.51 1.29 15.75
C LEU A 920 26.83 1.11 15.02
N ARG A 921 27.65 2.16 14.98
CA ARG A 921 28.89 2.19 14.18
C ARG A 921 30.05 2.75 14.99
N ASN A 922 31.17 2.04 15.02
CA ASN A 922 32.39 2.46 15.69
C ASN A 922 32.17 2.92 17.15
N LEU A 923 31.68 1.99 17.97
CA LEU A 923 31.43 2.18 19.40
C LEU A 923 32.29 1.17 20.19
N PRO A 924 33.61 1.44 20.38
CA PRO A 924 34.55 0.44 20.86
C PRO A 924 34.35 0.02 22.31
N LYS A 925 33.77 0.88 23.17
CA LYS A 925 33.50 0.59 24.58
C LYS A 925 32.09 0.06 24.86
N LEU A 926 31.23 -0.02 23.84
CA LEU A 926 29.85 -0.47 24.00
C LEU A 926 29.84 -1.95 24.40
N SER A 927 29.45 -2.25 25.63
CA SER A 927 29.44 -3.61 26.17
C SER A 927 28.06 -4.27 26.04
N THR A 928 26.99 -3.46 26.12
CA THR A 928 25.61 -3.91 25.95
C THR A 928 24.78 -2.84 25.26
N ILE A 929 23.82 -3.28 24.45
CA ILE A 929 22.80 -2.36 23.92
C ILE A 929 21.71 -2.13 24.98
N TRP A 930 21.31 -3.17 25.72
CA TRP A 930 20.24 -3.16 26.73
C TRP A 930 20.46 -4.24 27.80
N SER A 931 20.14 -3.95 29.07
CA SER A 931 20.45 -4.83 30.22
C SER A 931 19.26 -5.55 30.87
N GLU A 932 18.00 -5.19 30.57
CA GLU A 932 16.83 -5.72 31.31
C GLU A 932 16.06 -6.83 30.58
N VAL A 933 15.53 -7.77 31.37
CA VAL A 933 14.98 -9.07 30.94
C VAL A 933 13.52 -8.99 30.47
N SER A 934 12.82 -7.86 30.66
CA SER A 934 11.36 -7.72 30.46
C SER A 934 10.93 -6.91 29.23
N TRP A 935 11.86 -6.53 28.34
CA TRP A 935 11.55 -5.64 27.21
C TRP A 935 10.95 -6.37 25.99
N GLU A 936 10.03 -5.73 25.26
CA GLU A 936 9.45 -6.26 24.01
C GLU A 936 9.84 -5.40 22.79
N TRP A 937 10.00 -6.04 21.62
CA TRP A 937 10.43 -5.39 20.37
C TRP A 937 9.36 -5.45 19.26
N PRO A 938 8.14 -4.93 19.50
CA PRO A 938 6.99 -5.19 18.64
C PRO A 938 7.13 -4.60 17.21
N SER A 939 7.96 -3.58 17.04
CA SER A 939 8.14 -2.86 15.77
C SER A 939 9.50 -3.06 15.10
N LEU A 940 10.45 -3.74 15.74
CA LEU A 940 11.84 -3.77 15.27
C LEU A 940 11.96 -4.54 13.95
N GLU A 941 12.50 -3.91 12.91
CA GLU A 941 12.66 -4.46 11.57
C GLU A 941 14.12 -4.71 11.18
N THR A 942 15.04 -3.83 11.59
CA THR A 942 16.43 -3.85 11.11
C THR A 942 17.44 -3.46 12.19
N ILE A 943 18.55 -4.18 12.27
CA ILE A 943 19.69 -3.85 13.13
C ILE A 943 20.96 -3.79 12.26
N GLU A 944 21.78 -2.77 12.46
CA GLU A 944 23.11 -2.67 11.86
C GLU A 944 24.17 -2.41 12.93
N ILE A 945 25.21 -3.27 12.99
CA ILE A 945 26.31 -3.18 13.96
C ILE A 945 27.64 -3.24 13.21
N ARG A 946 28.46 -2.20 13.33
CA ARG A 946 29.80 -2.15 12.73
C ARG A 946 30.81 -1.65 13.75
N GLU A 947 31.96 -2.33 13.84
CA GLU A 947 33.09 -1.86 14.66
C GLU A 947 32.76 -1.62 16.16
N CYS A 948 31.87 -2.44 16.73
CA CYS A 948 31.52 -2.43 18.16
C CYS A 948 32.19 -3.61 18.89
N VAL A 949 33.50 -3.51 19.14
CA VAL A 949 34.34 -4.67 19.54
C VAL A 949 34.02 -5.27 20.92
N MET A 950 33.49 -4.47 21.85
CA MET A 950 33.12 -4.95 23.20
C MET A 950 31.70 -5.52 23.26
N LEU A 951 30.88 -5.31 22.23
CA LEU A 951 29.51 -5.78 22.19
C LEU A 951 29.50 -7.24 21.75
N LYS A 952 29.50 -8.17 22.71
CA LYS A 952 29.62 -9.63 22.44
C LYS A 952 28.32 -10.39 22.50
N ASP A 953 27.22 -9.73 22.87
CA ASP A 953 25.92 -10.34 23.10
C ASP A 953 24.80 -9.46 22.51
N LEU A 954 23.71 -10.10 22.06
CA LEU A 954 22.46 -9.43 21.74
C LEU A 954 21.43 -9.70 22.86
N PRO A 955 20.54 -8.74 23.19
CA PRO A 955 19.50 -8.95 24.20
C PRO A 955 18.66 -10.19 23.88
N SER A 956 18.51 -11.10 24.85
CA SER A 956 17.72 -12.33 24.67
C SER A 956 16.26 -12.06 24.30
N THR A 957 15.72 -10.92 24.75
CA THR A 957 14.38 -10.42 24.42
C THR A 957 14.16 -10.15 22.93
N MET A 958 15.21 -9.95 22.12
CA MET A 958 15.08 -9.81 20.65
C MET A 958 14.50 -11.07 19.99
N ALA A 959 14.48 -12.20 20.68
CA ALA A 959 13.72 -13.37 20.26
C ALA A 959 12.23 -13.06 20.02
N ASN A 960 11.66 -12.09 20.73
CA ASN A 960 10.27 -11.65 20.61
C ASN A 960 10.07 -10.57 19.53
N ALA A 961 11.12 -10.14 18.81
CA ALA A 961 11.02 -9.12 17.76
C ALA A 961 10.40 -9.68 16.47
N ILE A 962 9.08 -9.87 16.41
CA ILE A 962 8.38 -10.59 15.33
C ILE A 962 8.65 -9.98 13.95
N LYS A 963 8.78 -8.64 13.88
CA LYS A 963 9.00 -7.91 12.62
C LYS A 963 10.46 -7.86 12.16
N LEU A 964 11.42 -8.42 12.92
CA LEU A 964 12.85 -8.32 12.62
C LEU A 964 13.19 -9.10 11.35
N ARG A 965 13.75 -8.41 10.35
CA ARG A 965 14.05 -8.95 9.02
C ARG A 965 15.54 -9.15 8.78
N TRP A 966 16.37 -8.19 9.18
CA TRP A 966 17.79 -8.18 8.86
C TRP A 966 18.65 -7.73 10.05
N ILE A 967 19.75 -8.46 10.26
CA ILE A 967 20.87 -8.05 11.12
C ILE A 967 22.09 -7.88 10.21
N ARG A 968 22.53 -6.64 10.01
CA ARG A 968 23.72 -6.31 9.23
C ARG A 968 24.90 -6.16 10.17
N CYS A 969 25.96 -6.91 9.93
CA CYS A 969 27.18 -6.80 10.73
C CYS A 969 28.44 -7.12 9.93
N THR A 970 29.59 -6.79 10.51
CA THR A 970 30.89 -7.25 10.00
C THR A 970 31.06 -8.75 10.26
N SER A 971 31.83 -9.42 9.40
CA SER A 971 32.12 -10.86 9.53
C SER A 971 32.83 -11.19 10.85
N ASP A 972 33.76 -10.33 11.27
CA ASP A 972 34.54 -10.52 12.49
C ASP A 972 33.66 -10.46 13.73
N TRP A 973 32.76 -9.46 13.81
CA TRP A 973 31.82 -9.34 14.91
C TRP A 973 30.88 -10.56 15.00
N LYS A 974 30.40 -11.06 13.85
CA LYS A 974 29.56 -12.27 13.82
C LYS A 974 30.27 -13.51 14.37
N ASN A 975 31.58 -13.62 14.15
CA ASN A 975 32.39 -14.76 14.61
C ASN A 975 32.67 -14.71 16.12
N GLU A 976 32.68 -13.52 16.71
CA GLU A 976 32.94 -13.30 18.14
C GLU A 976 31.66 -13.21 19.00
N LEU A 977 30.48 -13.24 18.38
CA LEU A 977 29.18 -13.18 19.06
C LEU A 977 28.95 -14.43 19.93
N ASN A 978 28.62 -14.25 21.22
CA ASN A 978 28.13 -15.36 22.02
C ASN A 978 26.67 -15.64 21.66
N TRP A 979 26.41 -16.88 21.24
CA TRP A 979 25.08 -17.27 20.80
C TRP A 979 24.13 -17.50 21.98
N PRO A 980 22.82 -17.18 21.83
CA PRO A 980 21.81 -17.56 22.80
C PRO A 980 21.83 -19.07 23.07
N SER A 981 21.59 -19.45 24.32
CA SER A 981 21.57 -20.86 24.76
C SER A 981 20.45 -21.68 24.10
N ASP A 982 19.39 -21.02 23.63
CA ASP A 982 18.26 -21.64 22.93
C ASP A 982 18.58 -21.86 21.43
N PRO A 983 18.61 -23.12 20.95
CA PRO A 983 18.88 -23.43 19.55
C PRO A 983 17.89 -22.80 18.56
N ALA A 984 16.62 -22.64 18.93
CA ALA A 984 15.60 -22.08 18.03
C ALA A 984 15.81 -20.58 17.78
N ILE A 985 16.23 -19.84 18.83
CA ILE A 985 16.59 -18.42 18.73
C ILE A 985 17.86 -18.26 17.89
N LYS A 986 18.85 -19.13 18.12
CA LYS A 986 20.09 -19.16 17.33
C LYS A 986 19.83 -19.36 15.83
N ASP A 987 19.05 -20.38 15.45
CA ASP A 987 18.70 -20.65 14.05
C ASP A 987 17.88 -19.54 13.40
N ARG A 988 17.03 -18.87 14.18
CA ARG A 988 16.27 -17.70 13.73
C ARG A 988 17.21 -16.54 13.40
N PHE A 989 18.12 -16.17 14.30
CA PHE A 989 19.06 -15.08 14.08
C PHE A 989 20.05 -15.39 12.96
N GLN A 990 20.57 -16.61 12.86
CA GLN A 990 21.48 -17.02 11.79
C GLN A 990 20.93 -16.77 10.38
N ARG A 991 19.62 -16.97 10.18
CA ARG A 991 18.92 -16.71 8.91
C ARG A 991 18.74 -15.23 8.60
N MET A 992 18.81 -14.35 9.58
CA MET A 992 18.60 -12.90 9.44
C MET A 992 19.91 -12.13 9.16
N PHE A 993 21.08 -12.77 9.37
CA PHE A 993 22.37 -12.11 9.17
C PHE A 993 22.68 -11.86 7.70
N VAL A 994 22.98 -10.60 7.38
CA VAL A 994 23.50 -10.19 6.07
C VAL A 994 24.89 -9.61 6.28
N SER A 995 25.90 -10.18 5.63
CA SER A 995 27.27 -9.68 5.68
C SER A 995 27.37 -8.34 4.96
N VAL A 996 27.98 -7.35 5.62
CA VAL A 996 28.34 -6.08 4.99
C VAL A 996 29.80 -6.17 4.54
N TYR A 997 30.07 -5.91 3.26
CA TYR A 997 31.44 -5.77 2.76
C TYR A 997 31.99 -4.40 3.16
N HIS A 998 33.26 -4.34 3.58
CA HIS A 998 33.99 -3.08 3.75
C HIS A 998 33.99 -2.33 2.40
N GLN A 999 33.25 -1.23 2.33
CA GLN A 999 33.45 -0.18 1.33
C GLN A 999 33.83 1.09 2.06
#